data_AF-A0A9W4U080-F1
#
_entry.id   AF-A0A9W4U080-F1
#
_cell.length_a   1.000
_cell.length_b   1.000
_cell.length_c   1.000
_cell.angle_alpha   90.00
_cell.angle_beta   90.00
_cell.angle_gamma   90.00
#
_symmetry.space_group_name_H-M   'P 1'
#
loop_
_entity.id
_entity.type
_entity.pdbx_description
1 polymer ?
#
loop_
_entity_poly.entity_id
_entity_poly.type
_entity_poly.pdbx_seq_one_letter_code
_entity_poly.pdbx_strand_id
1 'polypeptide(L)'
;MKDLADSSILLNNMSDSLLFRQLKSVKAGQIERFKIEYNPHADGDEIIIPPNLYIKIKNLEPISKRAIYLAGPYILYVDCKSCDYDSNQKYFVTADHPSFEPQLLPGQSFYVQLSCHTLKKHYCWEVDVISQIIFNNTIEIDFEITIGTSREILHDSSNAENSDKIGTFHHLLKVYYQDTLDLWNLPIPKQNKPRHLVILTHGLHSNVSVDMLYLKEQIDKFAKENESEEEIVVKGYFGNIGKTERGIKYLGSRVAEYIIELINDNENLNNGQTTKISFIGHSLGGCVQTFAIAYLKINFPWFFDQIKPINFVTVSSPLLGVVNENPMYVKLVLSAGLVGKTGQEMGLKILENNSKPLLLLLPTGATHQVLKKFQKRTVYANAINDGIVPLRTSSLLYLDYRGLAKIINSDELANSEKTDKVPKNVEKVNKFHSVQTLLSYFMPFQKSTEDNHKDGYLRDQLTGTDIEIPNSTFLDSAASIILPPVPSIKLIVDPSSRENPIIHDKVYYEDDLPPVDKPNIEETIAREYHKSMSWRKVIVKLKPDAHNNIIVRRRFANAYGWPVIQHLVENHFKDSEVKELPNISSLDSLDEELDLSKIVSRDLIAKQNNEIDQTTTEEEISWINSKDNSDSVFALGVTGLIGEITGMMGDFRDQIYKYSLNPPTLPIIGQIPIPQSLAPNEKPEENNETAMKLMNDFI
;
A
#
# COMPACT_ATOMS: atom_id res chain seq x y z
N MET A 1 13.97 60.03 -2.64
CA MET A 1 13.70 60.25 -1.20
C MET A 1 12.24 60.03 -0.82
N LYS A 2 11.24 60.28 -1.70
CA LYS A 2 9.85 59.84 -1.47
C LYS A 2 9.67 58.32 -1.65
N ASP A 3 10.37 57.69 -2.59
CA ASP A 3 10.26 56.24 -2.84
C ASP A 3 10.98 55.36 -1.81
N LEU A 4 11.99 55.91 -1.11
CA LEU A 4 12.71 55.26 0.00
C LEU A 4 11.87 55.22 1.30
N ALA A 5 10.90 56.12 1.43
CA ALA A 5 9.97 56.09 2.54
C ALA A 5 8.95 54.96 2.32
N ASP A 6 8.46 54.75 1.10
CA ASP A 6 7.43 53.73 0.82
C ASP A 6 7.95 52.29 0.99
N SER A 7 9.19 51.95 0.61
CA SER A 7 9.76 50.60 0.81
C SER A 7 9.92 50.23 2.29
N SER A 8 10.40 51.17 3.12
CA SER A 8 10.52 50.99 4.57
C SER A 8 9.16 51.04 5.30
N ILE A 9 8.16 51.77 4.76
CA ILE A 9 6.78 51.80 5.27
C ILE A 9 6.02 50.51 4.94
N LEU A 10 6.28 49.88 3.78
CA LEU A 10 5.63 48.62 3.36
C LEU A 10 6.02 47.43 4.25
N LEU A 11 7.28 47.35 4.71
CA LEU A 11 7.71 46.32 5.65
C LEU A 11 7.37 46.65 7.11
N ASN A 12 7.37 47.94 7.49
CA ASN A 12 6.86 48.35 8.81
C ASN A 12 5.35 48.05 8.97
N ASN A 13 4.60 47.89 7.88
CA ASN A 13 3.20 47.42 7.87
C ASN A 13 3.03 45.89 7.88
N MET A 14 4.11 45.09 7.87
CA MET A 14 4.05 43.62 7.86
C MET A 14 4.07 43.00 9.27
N SER A 15 4.10 43.80 10.34
CA SER A 15 3.88 43.28 11.70
C SER A 15 2.43 42.80 11.81
N ASP A 16 2.22 41.50 12.03
CA ASP A 16 0.90 40.84 12.13
C ASP A 16 -0.02 40.96 10.89
N SER A 17 0.44 40.47 9.74
CA SER A 17 -0.36 40.40 8.51
C SER A 17 -0.60 38.95 8.07
N LEU A 18 -1.85 38.66 7.66
CA LEU A 18 -2.21 37.45 6.93
C LEU A 18 -1.87 37.65 5.44
N LEU A 19 -1.07 36.74 4.88
CA LEU A 19 -0.53 36.86 3.52
C LEU A 19 -1.20 35.94 2.52
N PHE A 20 -1.70 34.80 2.98
CA PHE A 20 -2.38 33.82 2.13
C PHE A 20 -3.37 33.00 2.95
N ARG A 21 -4.48 32.63 2.31
CA ARG A 21 -5.45 31.68 2.84
C ARG A 21 -6.09 30.87 1.72
N GLN A 22 -6.19 29.57 1.90
CA GLN A 22 -6.91 28.69 0.99
C GLN A 22 -7.60 27.56 1.74
N LEU A 23 -8.82 27.24 1.29
CA LEU A 23 -9.57 26.05 1.68
C LEU A 23 -9.44 25.01 0.55
N LYS A 24 -9.16 23.77 0.92
CA LYS A 24 -9.00 22.63 0.02
C LYS A 24 -9.52 21.38 0.70
N SER A 25 -9.68 20.32 -0.09
CA SER A 25 -10.21 19.06 0.39
C SER A 25 -9.47 17.90 -0.27
N VAL A 26 -9.31 16.79 0.45
CA VAL A 26 -8.65 15.58 -0.07
C VAL A 26 -9.46 14.32 0.25
N LYS A 27 -9.54 13.42 -0.73
CA LYS A 27 -10.16 12.08 -0.64
C LYS A 27 -9.10 10.98 -0.57
N ALA A 28 -9.55 9.73 -0.50
CA ALA A 28 -8.65 8.58 -0.56
C ALA A 28 -7.71 8.63 -1.77
N GLY A 29 -6.42 8.46 -1.51
CA GLY A 29 -5.38 8.53 -2.54
C GLY A 29 -5.12 9.94 -3.10
N GLN A 30 -5.58 11.01 -2.44
CA GLN A 30 -5.33 12.38 -2.89
C GLN A 30 -4.31 13.12 -2.03
N ILE A 31 -3.59 14.01 -2.71
CA ILE A 31 -2.60 14.95 -2.20
C ILE A 31 -2.83 16.33 -2.84
N GLU A 32 -2.60 17.37 -2.05
CA GLU A 32 -2.45 18.76 -2.49
C GLU A 32 -1.04 19.24 -2.10
N ARG A 33 -0.22 19.57 -3.10
CA ARG A 33 1.12 20.16 -2.91
C ARG A 33 1.06 21.66 -3.12
N PHE A 34 1.44 22.44 -2.12
CA PHE A 34 1.58 23.90 -2.23
C PHE A 34 3.06 24.26 -2.39
N LYS A 35 3.39 24.92 -3.50
CA LYS A 35 4.71 25.52 -3.73
C LYS A 35 4.64 27.01 -3.43
N ILE A 36 5.38 27.43 -2.42
CA ILE A 36 5.35 28.77 -1.85
C ILE A 36 6.65 29.47 -2.24
N GLU A 37 6.54 30.52 -3.04
CA GLU A 37 7.64 31.36 -3.49
C GLU A 37 7.55 32.73 -2.80
N TYR A 38 8.63 33.14 -2.12
CA TYR A 38 8.70 34.41 -1.41
C TYR A 38 9.89 35.23 -1.88
N ASN A 39 9.62 36.45 -2.34
CA ASN A 39 10.61 37.36 -2.95
C ASN A 39 10.66 38.67 -2.17
N PRO A 40 11.52 38.80 -1.14
CA PRO A 40 11.57 40.02 -0.33
C PRO A 40 12.16 41.24 -1.06
N HIS A 41 12.78 41.06 -2.24
CA HIS A 41 13.47 42.12 -2.99
C HIS A 41 12.71 42.60 -4.24
N ALA A 42 11.38 42.44 -4.30
CA ALA A 42 10.64 42.73 -5.53
C ALA A 42 10.68 44.22 -5.97
N ASP A 43 11.01 45.16 -5.08
CA ASP A 43 10.90 46.61 -5.30
C ASP A 43 12.24 47.39 -5.26
N GLY A 44 13.39 46.75 -5.43
CA GLY A 44 14.68 47.45 -5.60
C GLY A 44 15.93 46.71 -5.07
N ASP A 45 17.11 47.33 -5.20
CA ASP A 45 18.41 46.80 -4.74
C ASP A 45 18.63 46.94 -3.22
N GLU A 46 17.62 47.33 -2.43
CA GLU A 46 17.75 47.44 -0.99
C GLU A 46 17.77 46.06 -0.31
N ILE A 47 18.68 45.90 0.65
CA ILE A 47 18.76 44.71 1.49
C ILE A 47 17.63 44.78 2.53
N ILE A 48 16.50 44.17 2.18
CA ILE A 48 15.35 43.99 3.07
C ILE A 48 15.57 42.75 3.93
N ILE A 49 15.47 42.90 5.25
CA ILE A 49 15.42 41.76 6.17
C ILE A 49 14.01 41.16 6.08
N PRO A 50 13.87 39.90 5.64
CA PRO A 50 12.55 39.28 5.52
C PRO A 50 11.90 39.10 6.91
N PRO A 51 10.57 39.31 7.03
CA PRO A 51 9.85 39.04 8.26
C PRO A 51 9.86 37.53 8.57
N ASN A 52 9.53 37.18 9.81
CA ASN A 52 9.20 35.80 10.11
C ASN A 52 7.96 35.40 9.30
N LEU A 53 7.99 34.23 8.69
CA LEU A 53 6.85 33.67 7.99
C LEU A 53 6.44 32.38 8.70
N TYR A 54 5.14 32.22 8.88
CA TYR A 54 4.55 31.03 9.48
C TYR A 54 3.50 30.46 8.54
N ILE A 55 3.43 29.14 8.48
CA ILE A 55 2.33 28.41 7.86
C ILE A 55 1.53 27.74 8.97
N LYS A 56 0.21 27.74 8.81
CA LYS A 56 -0.71 26.92 9.59
C LYS A 56 -1.55 26.07 8.64
N ILE A 57 -1.58 24.76 8.89
CA ILE A 57 -2.49 23.81 8.25
C ILE A 57 -3.47 23.33 9.31
N LYS A 58 -4.77 23.50 9.08
CA LYS A 58 -5.83 23.10 10.02
C LYS A 58 -6.73 22.07 9.36
N ASN A 59 -6.88 20.92 10.01
CA ASN A 59 -7.90 19.95 9.65
C ASN A 59 -9.26 20.50 10.12
N LEU A 60 -10.19 20.73 9.19
CA LEU A 60 -11.47 21.39 9.47
C LEU A 60 -12.56 20.42 9.93
N GLU A 61 -12.27 19.12 9.90
CA GLU A 61 -13.21 18.12 10.38
C GLU A 61 -13.57 18.35 11.86
N PRO A 62 -14.86 18.19 12.24
CA PRO A 62 -15.29 18.37 13.61
C PRO A 62 -14.52 17.49 14.60
N ILE A 63 -14.19 18.03 15.77
CA ILE A 63 -13.48 17.30 16.83
C ILE A 63 -14.25 16.02 17.25
N SER A 64 -15.58 16.01 17.13
CA SER A 64 -16.41 14.83 17.38
C SER A 64 -16.03 13.63 16.50
N LYS A 65 -15.52 13.86 15.28
CA LYS A 65 -15.04 12.80 14.38
C LYS A 65 -13.75 12.13 14.87
N ARG A 66 -13.07 12.65 15.91
CA ARG A 66 -11.95 11.96 16.57
C ARG A 66 -12.37 10.66 17.27
N ALA A 67 -13.65 10.50 17.62
CA ALA A 67 -14.13 9.32 18.33
C ALA A 67 -14.33 8.08 17.42
N ILE A 68 -14.30 8.26 16.09
CA ILE A 68 -14.50 7.19 15.08
C ILE A 68 -13.17 6.46 14.83
N TYR A 69 -12.58 5.96 15.92
CA TYR A 69 -11.19 5.54 15.98
C TYR A 69 -11.03 4.02 15.91
N LEU A 70 -11.05 3.51 14.68
CA LEU A 70 -10.37 2.26 14.29
C LEU A 70 -10.12 2.19 12.75
N ALA A 71 -10.75 3.06 11.95
CA ALA A 71 -10.51 3.19 10.50
C ALA A 71 -10.02 4.59 10.04
N GLY A 72 -9.99 5.60 10.93
CA GLY A 72 -9.33 6.90 10.74
C GLY A 72 -9.51 7.64 9.40
N PRO A 73 -10.73 7.79 8.83
CA PRO A 73 -10.88 8.40 7.52
C PRO A 73 -10.76 9.94 7.53
N TYR A 74 -10.46 10.56 8.67
CA TYR A 74 -10.41 12.02 8.82
C TYR A 74 -9.03 12.52 9.27
N ILE A 75 -7.98 11.71 9.09
CA ILE A 75 -6.61 12.05 9.47
C ILE A 75 -5.83 12.49 8.22
N LEU A 76 -5.07 13.57 8.36
CA LEU A 76 -4.16 14.05 7.33
C LEU A 76 -2.70 13.75 7.71
N TYR A 77 -1.86 13.52 6.71
CA TYR A 77 -0.41 13.62 6.83
C TYR A 77 0.00 14.97 6.22
N VAL A 78 0.86 15.72 6.90
CA VAL A 78 1.33 17.02 6.42
C VAL A 78 2.84 17.12 6.54
N ASP A 79 3.52 17.56 5.49
CA ASP A 79 4.93 17.92 5.55
C ASP A 79 5.24 19.28 4.91
N CYS A 80 6.30 19.92 5.38
CA CYS A 80 6.82 21.18 4.88
C CYS A 80 8.35 21.08 4.77
N LYS A 81 8.88 21.39 3.59
CA LYS A 81 10.31 21.33 3.28
C LYS A 81 10.71 22.48 2.36
N SER A 82 11.98 22.85 2.33
CA SER A 82 12.45 23.77 1.28
C SER A 82 12.50 23.04 -0.08
N CYS A 83 12.31 23.78 -1.16
CA CYS A 83 12.35 23.21 -2.52
C CYS A 83 13.73 22.67 -2.91
N ASP A 84 14.79 23.10 -2.23
CA ASP A 84 16.16 22.58 -2.41
C ASP A 84 16.46 21.35 -1.53
N TYR A 85 15.49 20.91 -0.70
CA TYR A 85 15.64 19.76 0.17
C TYR A 85 16.00 18.49 -0.61
N ASP A 86 17.09 17.84 -0.19
CA ASP A 86 17.56 16.58 -0.76
C ASP A 86 17.83 15.59 0.37
N SER A 87 17.09 14.48 0.40
CA SER A 87 17.29 13.42 1.40
C SER A 87 18.67 12.79 1.31
N ASN A 88 19.43 12.95 0.22
CA ASN A 88 20.77 12.41 0.07
C ASN A 88 21.89 13.43 0.37
N GLN A 89 21.54 14.63 0.83
CA GLN A 89 22.49 15.66 1.23
C GLN A 89 22.40 15.97 2.72
N LYS A 90 23.52 16.37 3.30
CA LYS A 90 23.59 16.71 4.73
C LYS A 90 23.16 18.15 4.97
N TYR A 91 22.21 18.34 5.88
CA TYR A 91 21.73 19.65 6.32
C TYR A 91 22.32 19.98 7.69
N PHE A 92 22.98 21.13 7.77
CA PHE A 92 23.63 21.60 9.01
C PHE A 92 22.79 22.62 9.77
N VAL A 93 21.94 23.36 9.05
CA VAL A 93 21.18 24.47 9.63
C VAL A 93 19.83 23.99 10.13
N THR A 94 19.64 24.03 11.45
CA THR A 94 18.40 23.59 12.10
C THR A 94 17.15 24.31 11.60
N ALA A 95 17.30 25.56 11.18
CA ALA A 95 16.19 26.34 10.68
C ALA A 95 15.69 25.90 9.29
N ASP A 96 16.51 25.16 8.53
CA ASP A 96 16.13 24.61 7.22
C ASP A 96 15.67 23.15 7.31
N HIS A 97 15.63 22.60 8.52
CA HIS A 97 15.16 21.23 8.72
C HIS A 97 13.69 21.09 8.30
N PRO A 98 13.34 20.03 7.56
CA PRO A 98 11.96 19.77 7.20
C PRO A 98 11.12 19.51 8.46
N SER A 99 9.85 19.90 8.41
CA SER A 99 8.88 19.73 9.48
C SER A 99 7.68 18.93 8.98
N PHE A 100 7.16 18.02 9.79
CA PHE A 100 5.99 17.22 9.40
C PHE A 100 5.14 16.83 10.60
N GLU A 101 3.86 16.62 10.35
CA GLU A 101 2.87 16.07 11.28
C GLU A 101 2.34 14.76 10.69
N PRO A 102 2.72 13.60 11.25
CA PRO A 102 2.32 12.32 10.73
C PRO A 102 0.83 12.02 10.92
N GLN A 103 0.13 12.65 11.87
CA GLN A 103 -1.28 12.37 12.16
C GLN A 103 -2.04 13.64 12.57
N LEU A 104 -2.33 14.52 11.59
CA LEU A 104 -3.11 15.74 11.84
C LEU A 104 -4.60 15.40 12.01
N LEU A 105 -5.04 15.32 13.27
CA LEU A 105 -6.40 14.90 13.66
C LEU A 105 -7.47 15.97 13.37
N PRO A 106 -8.77 15.59 13.29
CA PRO A 106 -9.89 16.53 13.16
C PRO A 106 -9.82 17.73 14.12
N GLY A 107 -9.93 18.95 13.62
CA GLY A 107 -9.85 20.19 14.39
C GLY A 107 -8.45 20.56 14.89
N GLN A 108 -7.42 19.75 14.64
CA GLN A 108 -6.03 20.07 14.99
C GLN A 108 -5.40 21.02 13.98
N SER A 109 -4.41 21.80 14.42
CA SER A 109 -3.59 22.64 13.55
C SER A 109 -2.12 22.30 13.68
N PHE A 110 -1.42 22.26 12.55
CA PHE A 110 0.02 22.13 12.45
C PHE A 110 0.62 23.48 12.05
N TYR A 111 1.67 23.92 12.75
CA TYR A 111 2.33 25.21 12.53
C TYR A 111 3.79 24.97 12.15
N VAL A 112 4.26 25.69 11.13
CA VAL A 112 5.66 25.64 10.67
C VAL A 112 6.18 27.06 10.51
N GLN A 113 7.38 27.33 11.04
CA GLN A 113 8.10 28.57 10.74
C GLN A 113 8.92 28.38 9.47
N LEU A 114 8.73 29.26 8.50
CA LEU A 114 9.52 29.30 7.28
C LEU A 114 10.76 30.14 7.51
N SER A 115 11.91 29.47 7.55
CA SER A 115 13.16 30.14 7.89
C SER A 115 13.68 30.99 6.74
N CYS A 116 13.89 32.27 7.02
CA CYS A 116 14.58 33.21 6.14
C CYS A 116 15.95 33.64 6.72
N HIS A 117 16.53 32.81 7.60
CA HIS A 117 17.77 33.11 8.34
C HIS A 117 18.99 33.41 7.45
N THR A 118 19.06 32.77 6.28
CA THR A 118 20.04 33.10 5.23
C THR A 118 19.38 34.07 4.26
N LEU A 119 19.95 35.26 4.06
CA LEU A 119 19.45 36.25 3.11
C LEU A 119 19.56 35.71 1.66
N LYS A 120 18.41 35.37 1.07
CA LYS A 120 18.28 34.90 -0.32
C LYS A 120 17.39 35.87 -1.09
N LYS A 121 17.66 36.04 -2.39
CA LYS A 121 16.79 36.83 -3.28
C LYS A 121 15.39 36.23 -3.44
N HIS A 122 15.33 34.90 -3.36
CA HIS A 122 14.15 34.09 -3.58
C HIS A 122 14.16 32.92 -2.59
N TYR A 123 13.05 32.70 -1.90
CA TYR A 123 12.83 31.55 -1.04
C TYR A 123 11.74 30.66 -1.62
N CYS A 124 11.87 29.35 -1.42
CA CYS A 124 10.95 28.36 -1.95
C CYS A 124 10.71 27.25 -0.93
N TRP A 125 9.44 26.96 -0.66
CA TRP A 125 9.02 25.83 0.17
C TRP A 125 7.93 25.02 -0.52
N GLU A 126 7.89 23.73 -0.21
CA GLU A 126 6.83 22.82 -0.61
C GLU A 126 6.11 22.32 0.65
N VAL A 127 4.78 22.34 0.61
CA VAL A 127 3.91 21.77 1.64
C VAL A 127 3.03 20.70 1.01
N ASP A 128 3.15 19.46 1.48
CA ASP A 128 2.31 18.35 1.05
C ASP A 128 1.22 18.11 2.10
N VAL A 129 -0.06 18.09 1.69
CA VAL A 129 -1.20 17.69 2.52
C VAL A 129 -1.82 16.45 1.90
N ILE A 130 -1.78 15.34 2.63
CA ILE A 130 -2.11 14.00 2.11
C ILE A 130 -3.21 13.36 2.96
N SER A 131 -4.21 12.79 2.30
CA SER A 131 -5.23 11.98 2.97
C SER A 131 -4.65 10.64 3.47
N GLN A 132 -5.00 10.26 4.70
CA GLN A 132 -4.70 8.93 5.23
C GLN A 132 -5.88 7.96 5.13
N ILE A 133 -6.90 8.29 4.32
CA ILE A 133 -8.02 7.37 4.09
C ILE A 133 -7.54 6.14 3.32
N ILE A 134 -7.98 4.98 3.80
CA ILE A 134 -7.62 3.67 3.24
C ILE A 134 -8.83 2.95 2.64
N PHE A 135 -9.96 2.94 3.36
CA PHE A 135 -11.10 2.06 3.05
C PHE A 135 -12.28 2.76 2.39
N ASN A 136 -12.34 4.09 2.43
CA ASN A 136 -13.51 4.84 2.02
C ASN A 136 -13.16 5.85 0.92
N ASN A 137 -13.71 5.65 -0.26
CA ASN A 137 -13.47 6.54 -1.40
C ASN A 137 -14.53 7.66 -1.55
N THR A 138 -15.52 7.72 -0.66
CA THR A 138 -16.61 8.70 -0.69
C THR A 138 -16.38 9.87 0.28
N ILE A 139 -15.59 9.65 1.34
CA ILE A 139 -15.22 10.66 2.33
C ILE A 139 -14.22 11.64 1.73
N GLU A 140 -14.43 12.89 2.09
CA GLU A 140 -13.61 14.05 1.78
C GLU A 140 -13.23 14.73 3.09
N ILE A 141 -11.96 15.11 3.22
CA ILE A 141 -11.43 15.78 4.42
C ILE A 141 -11.13 17.22 4.04
N ASP A 142 -11.84 18.15 4.67
CA ASP A 142 -11.60 19.58 4.47
C ASP A 142 -10.42 20.07 5.31
N PHE A 143 -9.58 20.90 4.71
CA PHE A 143 -8.48 21.56 5.41
C PHE A 143 -8.28 23.01 4.95
N GLU A 144 -7.69 23.78 5.85
CA GLU A 144 -7.30 25.17 5.63
C GLU A 144 -5.78 25.28 5.67
N ILE A 145 -5.19 26.00 4.71
CA ILE A 145 -3.81 26.45 4.75
C ILE A 145 -3.79 27.98 4.83
N THR A 146 -2.97 28.51 5.73
CA THR A 146 -2.80 29.96 5.95
C THR A 146 -1.33 30.29 6.10
N ILE A 147 -0.90 31.43 5.55
CA ILE A 147 0.47 31.95 5.65
C ILE A 147 0.40 33.37 6.19
N GLY A 148 1.22 33.69 7.18
CA GLY A 148 1.19 34.96 7.90
C GLY A 148 2.54 35.30 8.53
N THR A 149 2.65 36.49 9.10
CA THR A 149 3.92 36.99 9.66
C THR A 149 4.15 36.63 11.13
N SER A 150 3.11 36.11 11.80
CA SER A 150 3.17 35.65 13.20
C SER A 150 2.30 34.42 13.41
N ARG A 151 2.43 33.76 14.57
CA ARG A 151 1.60 32.61 14.91
C ARG A 151 0.21 33.05 15.39
N GLU A 152 0.16 34.19 16.06
CA GLU A 152 -1.01 34.82 16.64
C GLU A 152 -2.01 35.20 15.55
N ILE A 153 -1.56 35.88 14.48
CA ILE A 153 -2.43 36.26 13.37
C ILE A 153 -3.06 35.04 12.69
N LEU A 154 -2.31 33.94 12.55
CA LEU A 154 -2.80 32.68 11.98
C LEU A 154 -3.79 31.97 12.88
N HIS A 155 -3.65 32.11 14.20
CA HIS A 155 -4.61 31.58 15.15
C HIS A 155 -5.93 32.34 15.06
N ASP A 156 -5.86 33.67 15.08
CA ASP A 156 -7.02 34.56 15.14
C ASP A 156 -7.77 34.62 13.80
N SER A 157 -7.06 34.52 12.68
CA SER A 157 -7.66 34.51 11.33
C SER A 157 -8.61 33.34 11.09
N SER A 158 -8.42 32.21 11.79
CA SER A 158 -9.35 31.07 11.69
C SER A 158 -10.62 31.23 12.53
N ASN A 159 -10.72 32.28 13.37
CA ASN A 159 -11.84 32.52 14.29
C ASN A 159 -12.62 33.82 13.97
N ALA A 160 -12.05 34.75 13.20
CA ALA A 160 -12.64 36.06 12.98
C ALA A 160 -13.74 36.07 11.91
N GLU A 161 -14.81 36.85 12.15
CA GLU A 161 -15.96 37.09 11.27
C GLU A 161 -15.62 37.77 9.91
N ASN A 162 -14.33 37.99 9.60
CA ASN A 162 -13.81 38.47 8.31
C ASN A 162 -13.28 37.33 7.42
N SER A 163 -13.80 36.11 7.61
CA SER A 163 -13.22 34.85 7.18
C SER A 163 -13.35 34.49 5.70
N ASP A 164 -13.89 35.34 4.85
CA ASP A 164 -14.35 34.87 3.53
C ASP A 164 -13.35 35.10 2.39
N LYS A 165 -12.28 35.86 2.65
CA LYS A 165 -11.26 36.13 1.63
C LYS A 165 -10.32 34.93 1.49
N ILE A 166 -10.21 34.43 0.26
CA ILE A 166 -9.33 33.34 -0.17
C ILE A 166 -8.36 33.88 -1.22
N GLY A 167 -7.13 33.37 -1.23
CA GLY A 167 -6.10 33.70 -2.18
C GLY A 167 -4.87 34.33 -1.52
N THR A 168 -4.08 35.01 -2.34
CA THR A 168 -2.85 35.70 -1.91
C THR A 168 -3.16 37.17 -1.69
N PHE A 169 -2.79 37.70 -0.53
CA PHE A 169 -3.07 39.07 -0.12
C PHE A 169 -1.85 39.99 -0.22
N HIS A 170 -0.66 39.43 -0.52
CA HIS A 170 0.58 40.18 -0.60
C HIS A 170 1.40 39.82 -1.85
N HIS A 171 1.90 40.84 -2.57
CA HIS A 171 2.58 40.68 -3.86
C HIS A 171 3.95 39.99 -3.78
N LEU A 172 4.64 40.07 -2.63
CA LEU A 172 5.92 39.38 -2.38
C LEU A 172 5.77 37.86 -2.25
N LEU A 173 4.55 37.35 -2.05
CA LEU A 173 4.26 35.93 -1.90
C LEU A 173 3.56 35.45 -3.17
N LYS A 174 3.97 34.30 -3.69
CA LYS A 174 3.25 33.56 -4.73
C LYS A 174 3.06 32.14 -4.26
N VAL A 175 1.84 31.63 -4.35
CA VAL A 175 1.52 30.26 -3.98
C VAL A 175 0.93 29.55 -5.19
N TYR A 176 1.60 28.49 -5.61
CA TYR A 176 1.13 27.55 -6.61
C TYR A 176 0.66 26.29 -5.89
N TYR A 177 -0.33 25.60 -6.44
CA TYR A 177 -0.72 24.30 -5.94
C TYR A 177 -0.79 23.29 -7.08
N GLN A 178 -0.47 22.04 -6.77
CA GLN A 178 -0.48 20.90 -7.68
C GLN A 178 -1.31 19.81 -7.02
N ASP A 179 -2.28 19.29 -7.77
CA ASP A 179 -3.08 18.17 -7.31
C ASP A 179 -2.38 16.83 -7.59
N THR A 180 -3.08 15.74 -7.28
CA THR A 180 -2.56 14.39 -7.50
C THR A 180 -2.29 14.08 -8.97
N LEU A 181 -3.14 14.54 -9.89
CA LEU A 181 -2.96 14.29 -11.32
C LEU A 181 -1.80 15.10 -11.89
N ASP A 182 -1.61 16.34 -11.44
CA ASP A 182 -0.46 17.18 -11.80
C ASP A 182 0.85 16.46 -11.44
N LEU A 183 0.97 15.98 -10.20
CA LEU A 183 2.17 15.30 -9.71
C LEU A 183 2.50 14.01 -10.47
N TRP A 184 1.49 13.31 -11.00
CA TRP A 184 1.65 12.07 -11.77
C TRP A 184 1.82 12.28 -13.27
N ASN A 185 1.55 13.49 -13.77
CA ASN A 185 1.76 13.86 -15.16
C ASN A 185 3.01 14.71 -15.39
N LEU A 186 3.67 15.15 -14.31
CA LEU A 186 4.99 15.78 -14.34
C LEU A 186 6.11 14.75 -14.08
N PRO A 187 7.33 14.94 -14.63
CA PRO A 187 7.67 15.92 -15.67
C PRO A 187 6.97 15.59 -17.00
N ILE A 188 6.72 16.62 -17.81
CA ILE A 188 6.12 16.43 -19.14
C ILE A 188 7.16 15.76 -20.04
N PRO A 189 6.83 14.60 -20.66
CA PRO A 189 7.74 13.93 -21.58
C PRO A 189 8.17 14.82 -22.74
N LYS A 190 9.46 14.79 -23.09
CA LYS A 190 9.99 15.50 -24.27
C LYS A 190 9.44 14.86 -25.56
N GLN A 191 9.27 15.67 -26.60
CA GLN A 191 8.87 15.16 -27.92
C GLN A 191 10.01 14.36 -28.58
N ASN A 192 9.67 13.30 -29.30
CA ASN A 192 10.57 12.51 -30.15
C ASN A 192 11.72 11.72 -29.46
N LYS A 193 11.65 11.47 -28.15
CA LYS A 193 12.55 10.52 -27.47
C LYS A 193 11.87 9.16 -27.24
N PRO A 194 12.58 8.03 -27.43
CA PRO A 194 12.08 6.70 -27.04
C PRO A 194 11.76 6.66 -25.54
N ARG A 195 10.73 5.91 -25.16
CA ARG A 195 10.24 5.91 -23.78
C ARG A 195 10.41 4.57 -23.09
N HIS A 196 10.88 4.65 -21.84
CA HIS A 196 10.88 3.56 -20.89
C HIS A 196 9.75 3.77 -19.88
N LEU A 197 8.64 3.08 -20.09
CA LEU A 197 7.47 3.13 -19.22
C LEU A 197 7.71 2.32 -17.93
N VAL A 198 7.52 2.93 -16.77
CA VAL A 198 7.59 2.26 -15.46
C VAL A 198 6.20 2.25 -14.84
N ILE A 199 5.67 1.06 -14.56
CA ILE A 199 4.36 0.87 -13.94
C ILE A 199 4.54 0.55 -12.45
N LEU A 200 3.99 1.43 -11.60
CA LEU A 200 3.91 1.23 -10.16
C LEU A 200 2.56 0.60 -9.79
N THR A 201 2.55 -0.33 -8.84
CA THR A 201 1.32 -0.97 -8.35
C THR A 201 1.39 -1.21 -6.84
N HIS A 202 0.38 -0.72 -6.14
CA HIS A 202 0.30 -0.72 -4.68
C HIS A 202 -0.20 -2.05 -4.08
N GLY A 203 -0.07 -2.18 -2.76
CA GLY A 203 -0.53 -3.31 -1.97
C GLY A 203 -2.03 -3.29 -1.61
N LEU A 204 -2.45 -4.29 -0.83
CA LEU A 204 -3.79 -4.37 -0.23
C LEU A 204 -4.03 -3.14 0.67
N HIS A 205 -5.23 -2.53 0.61
CA HIS A 205 -5.60 -1.39 1.46
C HIS A 205 -4.58 -0.23 1.38
N SER A 206 -4.11 0.04 0.17
CA SER A 206 -3.18 1.13 -0.16
C SER A 206 -3.66 1.83 -1.43
N ASN A 207 -2.91 2.81 -1.89
CA ASN A 207 -3.13 3.51 -3.14
C ASN A 207 -1.79 3.76 -3.83
N VAL A 208 -1.75 3.73 -5.16
CA VAL A 208 -0.49 4.03 -5.86
C VAL A 208 -0.17 5.52 -5.82
N SER A 209 -1.20 6.37 -5.81
CA SER A 209 -1.09 7.81 -6.03
C SER A 209 -0.34 8.58 -4.95
N VAL A 210 -0.48 8.22 -3.67
CA VAL A 210 0.25 8.86 -2.56
C VAL A 210 1.20 7.90 -1.86
N ASP A 211 0.86 6.61 -1.72
CA ASP A 211 1.71 5.68 -0.98
C ASP A 211 2.96 5.26 -1.79
N MET A 212 2.94 5.37 -3.12
CA MET A 212 4.12 5.12 -3.98
C MET A 212 4.72 6.39 -4.58
N LEU A 213 4.21 7.58 -4.19
CA LEU A 213 4.63 8.85 -4.77
C LEU A 213 6.11 9.14 -4.51
N TYR A 214 6.63 8.81 -3.32
CA TYR A 214 8.05 9.01 -3.01
C TYR A 214 8.95 8.22 -3.98
N LEU A 215 8.65 6.94 -4.22
CA LEU A 215 9.38 6.12 -5.19
C LEU A 215 9.32 6.73 -6.59
N LYS A 216 8.12 7.16 -7.02
CA LYS A 216 7.93 7.82 -8.32
C LYS A 216 8.83 9.05 -8.47
N GLU A 217 8.85 9.92 -7.47
CA GLU A 217 9.69 11.12 -7.47
C GLU A 217 11.19 10.81 -7.44
N GLN A 218 11.61 9.75 -6.74
CA GLN A 218 13.02 9.34 -6.76
C GLN A 218 13.45 8.82 -8.14
N ILE A 219 12.57 8.12 -8.86
CA ILE A 219 12.83 7.70 -10.24
C ILE A 219 12.89 8.92 -11.16
N ASP A 220 11.95 9.87 -11.04
CA ASP A 220 11.97 11.09 -11.87
C ASP A 220 13.21 11.95 -11.63
N LYS A 221 13.58 12.11 -10.35
CA LYS A 221 14.78 12.84 -9.95
C LYS A 221 16.02 12.19 -10.57
N PHE A 222 16.13 10.87 -10.44
CA PHE A 222 17.23 10.12 -11.04
C PHE A 222 17.27 10.27 -12.57
N ALA A 223 16.12 10.16 -13.25
CA ALA A 223 16.01 10.32 -14.70
C ALA A 223 16.39 11.74 -15.16
N LYS A 224 16.04 12.76 -14.37
CA LYS A 224 16.41 14.16 -14.65
C LYS A 224 17.90 14.42 -14.48
N GLU A 225 18.52 13.82 -13.46
CA GLU A 225 19.95 13.98 -13.16
C GLU A 225 20.85 13.17 -14.10
N ASN A 226 20.33 12.05 -14.63
CA ASN A 226 21.03 11.14 -15.53
C ASN A 226 20.36 11.15 -16.90
N GLU A 227 20.45 12.27 -17.63
CA GLU A 227 19.83 12.39 -18.95
C GLU A 227 20.37 11.33 -19.90
N SER A 228 19.48 10.45 -20.36
CA SER A 228 19.76 9.37 -21.31
C SER A 228 19.15 9.69 -22.69
N GLU A 229 19.50 8.85 -23.67
CA GLU A 229 18.85 8.83 -24.99
C GLU A 229 17.36 8.48 -24.87
N GLU A 230 17.01 7.68 -23.86
CA GLU A 230 15.65 7.28 -23.55
C GLU A 230 15.09 8.07 -22.36
N GLU A 231 13.80 8.35 -22.40
CA GLU A 231 13.10 9.05 -21.33
C GLU A 231 12.31 8.06 -20.47
N ILE A 232 12.56 8.09 -19.16
CA ILE A 232 11.83 7.28 -18.18
C ILE A 232 10.52 7.99 -17.85
N VAL A 233 9.40 7.30 -18.00
CA VAL A 233 8.07 7.81 -17.65
C VAL A 233 7.42 6.88 -16.65
N VAL A 234 7.10 7.40 -15.46
CA VAL A 234 6.50 6.61 -14.38
C VAL A 234 4.99 6.83 -14.34
N LYS A 235 4.22 5.74 -14.31
CA LYS A 235 2.74 5.73 -14.26
C LYS A 235 2.22 4.68 -13.28
N GLY A 236 0.95 4.84 -12.89
CA GLY A 236 0.27 3.96 -11.95
C GLY A 236 -1.23 4.03 -12.12
N TYR A 237 -1.92 2.91 -11.97
CA TYR A 237 -3.37 2.83 -12.15
C TYR A 237 -4.13 3.12 -10.85
N PHE A 238 -4.89 4.21 -10.82
CA PHE A 238 -5.60 4.66 -9.61
C PHE A 238 -6.94 3.94 -9.42
N GLY A 239 -7.48 3.30 -10.46
CA GLY A 239 -8.83 2.72 -10.43
C GLY A 239 -9.00 1.51 -9.50
N ASN A 240 -7.90 1.03 -8.89
CA ASN A 240 -7.87 -0.06 -7.92
C ASN A 240 -7.93 0.41 -6.44
N ILE A 241 -7.88 1.72 -6.18
CA ILE A 241 -8.01 2.26 -4.81
C ILE A 241 -9.37 1.85 -4.24
N GLY A 242 -9.36 1.29 -3.02
CA GLY A 242 -10.58 0.80 -2.34
C GLY A 242 -11.27 -0.38 -3.03
N LYS A 243 -10.54 -1.14 -3.87
CA LYS A 243 -11.06 -2.33 -4.58
C LYS A 243 -10.17 -3.55 -4.42
N THR A 244 -9.20 -3.49 -3.51
CA THR A 244 -8.07 -4.43 -3.43
C THR A 244 -8.47 -5.82 -2.97
N GLU A 245 -9.67 -5.97 -2.44
CA GLU A 245 -10.32 -7.21 -1.99
C GLU A 245 -11.00 -8.00 -3.13
N ARG A 246 -11.15 -7.40 -4.32
CA ARG A 246 -11.86 -7.99 -5.49
C ARG A 246 -11.09 -9.07 -6.26
N GLY A 247 -9.86 -9.38 -5.88
CA GLY A 247 -9.04 -10.47 -6.44
C GLY A 247 -7.92 -9.98 -7.36
N ILE A 248 -6.83 -10.76 -7.42
CA ILE A 248 -5.65 -10.51 -8.25
C ILE A 248 -6.04 -10.42 -9.73
N LYS A 249 -6.97 -11.27 -10.20
CA LYS A 249 -7.45 -11.23 -11.59
C LYS A 249 -8.15 -9.92 -11.94
N TYR A 250 -9.04 -9.48 -11.05
CA TYR A 250 -9.79 -8.22 -11.21
C TYR A 250 -8.81 -7.04 -11.27
N LEU A 251 -7.90 -6.98 -10.31
CA LEU A 251 -6.93 -5.88 -10.20
C LEU A 251 -5.94 -5.87 -11.37
N GLY A 252 -5.40 -7.04 -11.73
CA GLY A 252 -4.33 -7.17 -12.73
C GLY A 252 -4.83 -6.96 -14.16
N SER A 253 -6.06 -7.40 -14.48
CA SER A 253 -6.66 -7.11 -15.79
C SER A 253 -6.86 -5.61 -16.01
N ARG A 254 -7.34 -4.87 -14.99
CA ARG A 254 -7.49 -3.42 -15.08
C ARG A 254 -6.16 -2.68 -15.24
N VAL A 255 -5.12 -3.14 -14.55
CA VAL A 255 -3.75 -2.61 -14.75
C VAL A 255 -3.27 -2.88 -16.18
N ALA A 256 -3.51 -4.07 -16.72
CA ALA A 256 -3.14 -4.40 -18.09
C ALA A 256 -3.88 -3.54 -19.13
N GLU A 257 -5.20 -3.38 -19.00
CA GLU A 257 -6.00 -2.51 -19.88
C GLU A 257 -5.53 -1.06 -19.80
N TYR A 258 -5.27 -0.55 -18.60
CA TYR A 258 -4.71 0.79 -18.42
C TYR A 258 -3.37 0.98 -19.14
N ILE A 259 -2.49 -0.03 -19.13
CA ILE A 259 -1.22 0.03 -19.86
C ILE A 259 -1.46 0.12 -21.38
N ILE A 260 -2.44 -0.62 -21.89
CA ILE A 260 -2.82 -0.58 -23.31
C ILE A 260 -3.41 0.79 -23.68
N GLU A 261 -4.33 1.32 -22.88
CA GLU A 261 -4.89 2.68 -23.06
C GLU A 261 -3.77 3.74 -23.02
N LEU A 262 -2.82 3.63 -22.09
CA LEU A 262 -1.68 4.55 -22.01
C LEU A 262 -0.84 4.52 -23.28
N ILE A 263 -0.56 3.35 -23.85
CA ILE A 263 0.34 3.23 -25.00
C ILE A 263 -0.37 3.63 -26.30
N ASN A 264 -1.66 3.32 -26.44
CA ASN A 264 -2.41 3.58 -27.67
C ASN A 264 -3.03 4.98 -27.71
N ASP A 265 -3.60 5.46 -26.60
CA ASP A 265 -4.49 6.62 -26.62
C ASP A 265 -3.83 7.88 -26.06
N ASN A 266 -2.77 7.75 -25.26
CA ASN A 266 -2.08 8.91 -24.70
C ASN A 266 -1.09 9.49 -25.73
N GLU A 267 -1.40 10.66 -26.30
CA GLU A 267 -0.54 11.33 -27.29
C GLU A 267 0.92 11.53 -26.81
N ASN A 268 1.10 11.78 -25.51
CA ASN A 268 2.42 11.96 -24.89
C ASN A 268 3.17 10.65 -24.66
N LEU A 269 2.56 9.48 -24.88
CA LEU A 269 3.23 8.17 -24.84
C LEU A 269 3.25 7.49 -26.22
N ASN A 270 2.23 7.71 -27.04
CA ASN A 270 2.06 7.21 -28.40
C ASN A 270 3.08 7.85 -29.37
N ASN A 271 3.26 9.17 -29.36
CA ASN A 271 4.12 9.90 -30.31
C ASN A 271 5.65 9.75 -30.10
N GLY A 272 6.09 8.92 -29.16
CA GLY A 272 7.51 8.74 -28.81
C GLY A 272 7.88 7.28 -28.63
N GLN A 273 7.10 6.37 -29.23
CA GLN A 273 7.33 4.92 -29.31
C GLN A 273 7.81 4.36 -27.96
N THR A 274 6.88 4.00 -27.07
CA THR A 274 7.24 3.26 -25.86
C THR A 274 7.97 1.99 -26.27
N THR A 275 9.29 1.93 -26.06
CA THR A 275 10.15 0.82 -26.50
C THR A 275 10.46 -0.14 -25.36
N LYS A 276 10.35 0.33 -24.11
CA LYS A 276 10.73 -0.40 -22.91
C LYS A 276 9.65 -0.31 -21.85
N ILE A 277 9.50 -1.37 -21.07
CA ILE A 277 8.60 -1.40 -19.92
C ILE A 277 9.27 -1.99 -18.67
N SER A 278 8.90 -1.48 -17.51
CA SER A 278 9.27 -2.02 -16.20
C SER A 278 8.09 -2.03 -15.25
N PHE A 279 8.08 -3.00 -14.36
CA PHE A 279 7.04 -3.25 -13.39
C PHE A 279 7.65 -3.21 -12.00
N ILE A 280 7.09 -2.38 -11.12
CA ILE A 280 7.43 -2.35 -9.70
C ILE A 280 6.15 -2.50 -8.87
N GLY A 281 6.04 -3.61 -8.16
CA GLY A 281 4.86 -3.95 -7.36
C GLY A 281 5.20 -4.04 -5.87
N HIS A 282 4.43 -3.39 -5.01
CA HIS A 282 4.53 -3.53 -3.55
C HIS A 282 3.48 -4.48 -3.02
N SER A 283 3.86 -5.41 -2.14
CA SER A 283 2.93 -6.31 -1.47
C SER A 283 2.05 -7.04 -2.49
N LEU A 284 0.72 -7.00 -2.35
CA LEU A 284 -0.25 -7.51 -3.33
C LEU A 284 0.05 -7.06 -4.77
N GLY A 285 0.59 -5.86 -4.96
CA GLY A 285 0.93 -5.29 -6.27
C GLY A 285 1.88 -6.14 -7.11
N GLY A 286 2.79 -6.91 -6.48
CA GLY A 286 3.66 -7.85 -7.20
C GLY A 286 2.87 -9.00 -7.84
N CYS A 287 1.90 -9.56 -7.11
CA CYS A 287 1.01 -10.60 -7.64
C CYS A 287 0.07 -10.05 -8.72
N VAL A 288 -0.45 -8.83 -8.52
CA VAL A 288 -1.28 -8.10 -9.50
C VAL A 288 -0.53 -7.89 -10.81
N GLN A 289 0.72 -7.43 -10.76
CA GLN A 289 1.55 -7.24 -11.95
C GLN A 289 1.91 -8.54 -12.64
N THR A 290 2.14 -9.62 -11.88
CA THR A 290 2.37 -10.95 -12.45
C THR A 290 1.17 -11.40 -13.29
N PHE A 291 -0.06 -11.19 -12.79
CA PHE A 291 -1.27 -11.46 -13.57
C PHE A 291 -1.42 -10.51 -14.76
N ALA A 292 -1.12 -9.21 -14.60
CA ALA A 292 -1.18 -8.24 -15.70
C ALA A 292 -0.24 -8.62 -16.85
N ILE A 293 0.95 -9.13 -16.56
CA ILE A 293 1.90 -9.65 -17.56
C ILE A 293 1.30 -10.83 -18.32
N ALA A 294 0.70 -11.79 -17.61
CA ALA A 294 -0.01 -12.92 -18.23
C ALA A 294 -1.11 -12.43 -19.18
N TYR A 295 -1.91 -11.47 -18.71
CA TYR A 295 -3.01 -10.86 -19.45
C TYR A 295 -2.56 -10.16 -20.72
N LEU A 296 -1.50 -9.35 -20.63
CA LEU A 296 -0.90 -8.66 -21.77
C LEU A 296 -0.40 -9.67 -22.81
N LYS A 297 0.31 -10.72 -22.40
CA LYS A 297 0.85 -11.72 -23.34
C LYS A 297 -0.23 -12.48 -24.09
N ILE A 298 -1.31 -12.85 -23.38
CA ILE A 298 -2.38 -13.68 -23.94
C ILE A 298 -3.32 -12.86 -24.82
N ASN A 299 -3.72 -11.67 -24.37
CA ASN A 299 -4.75 -10.87 -25.07
C ASN A 299 -4.17 -9.84 -26.04
N PHE A 300 -2.89 -9.47 -25.89
CA PHE A 300 -2.18 -8.55 -26.78
C PHE A 300 -0.83 -9.14 -27.21
N PRO A 301 -0.81 -10.19 -28.07
CA PRO A 301 0.42 -10.93 -28.37
C PRO A 301 1.57 -10.07 -28.90
N TRP A 302 1.26 -8.97 -29.61
CA TRP A 302 2.21 -7.99 -30.15
C TRP A 302 2.99 -7.23 -29.07
N PHE A 303 2.45 -7.13 -27.85
CA PHE A 303 2.93 -6.22 -26.82
C PHE A 303 4.40 -6.46 -26.45
N PHE A 304 4.74 -7.68 -26.02
CA PHE A 304 6.09 -8.06 -25.62
C PHE A 304 7.02 -8.43 -26.79
N ASP A 305 6.55 -8.27 -28.02
CA ASP A 305 7.37 -8.39 -29.22
C ASP A 305 7.83 -7.01 -29.72
N GLN A 306 7.06 -5.95 -29.43
CA GLN A 306 7.42 -4.56 -29.73
C GLN A 306 8.04 -3.82 -28.53
N ILE A 307 7.61 -4.14 -27.31
CA ILE A 307 8.02 -3.45 -26.09
C ILE A 307 8.90 -4.38 -25.27
N LYS A 308 10.15 -3.96 -25.05
CA LYS A 308 11.15 -4.76 -24.34
C LYS A 308 10.93 -4.70 -22.82
N PRO A 309 10.68 -5.82 -22.14
CA PRO A 309 10.63 -5.86 -20.68
C PRO A 309 12.04 -5.70 -20.07
N ILE A 310 12.22 -4.76 -19.15
CA ILE A 310 13.51 -4.42 -18.53
C ILE A 310 13.58 -4.91 -17.10
N ASN A 311 12.83 -4.29 -16.18
CA ASN A 311 12.82 -4.60 -14.77
C ASN A 311 11.47 -5.20 -14.34
N PHE A 312 11.50 -6.35 -13.66
CA PHE A 312 10.40 -6.86 -12.86
C PHE A 312 10.84 -6.85 -11.40
N VAL A 313 10.29 -5.92 -10.61
CA VAL A 313 10.67 -5.70 -9.22
C VAL A 313 9.47 -5.91 -8.32
N THR A 314 9.63 -6.76 -7.30
CA THR A 314 8.59 -6.95 -6.27
C THR A 314 9.15 -6.56 -4.91
N VAL A 315 8.38 -5.79 -4.14
CA VAL A 315 8.79 -5.27 -2.84
C VAL A 315 7.84 -5.80 -1.77
N SER A 316 8.34 -6.68 -0.90
CA SER A 316 7.58 -7.37 0.15
C SER A 316 6.31 -8.06 -0.38
N SER A 317 6.39 -8.74 -1.53
CA SER A 317 5.24 -9.37 -2.19
C SER A 317 5.06 -10.85 -1.84
N PRO A 318 3.85 -11.33 -1.49
CA PRO A 318 3.61 -12.72 -1.12
C PRO A 318 3.47 -13.64 -2.36
N LEU A 319 4.52 -13.76 -3.16
CA LEU A 319 4.50 -14.48 -4.45
C LEU A 319 4.22 -15.99 -4.31
N LEU A 320 4.44 -16.57 -3.13
CA LEU A 320 4.15 -17.98 -2.83
C LEU A 320 2.83 -18.19 -2.06
N GLY A 321 2.10 -17.11 -1.76
CA GLY A 321 0.96 -17.13 -0.83
C GLY A 321 1.37 -16.97 0.63
N VAL A 322 0.39 -17.11 1.54
CA VAL A 322 0.55 -16.85 3.00
C VAL A 322 0.00 -17.98 3.90
N VAL A 323 -0.07 -19.21 3.40
CA VAL A 323 -0.93 -20.28 3.95
C VAL A 323 -0.47 -20.83 5.30
N ASN A 324 0.84 -20.97 5.55
CA ASN A 324 1.32 -21.86 6.61
C ASN A 324 1.84 -21.21 7.90
N GLU A 325 1.89 -19.88 8.04
CA GLU A 325 2.63 -19.27 9.18
C GLU A 325 1.87 -18.21 9.96
N ASN A 326 0.59 -17.95 9.66
CA ASN A 326 -0.16 -16.98 10.44
C ASN A 326 -1.66 -17.31 10.53
N PRO A 327 -2.05 -18.25 11.42
CA PRO A 327 -3.45 -18.53 11.72
C PRO A 327 -4.21 -17.27 12.14
N MET A 328 -3.50 -16.24 12.62
CA MET A 328 -4.01 -14.93 13.00
C MET A 328 -4.20 -13.98 11.82
N TYR A 329 -3.36 -14.00 10.77
CA TYR A 329 -3.64 -13.26 9.52
C TYR A 329 -4.80 -13.87 8.76
N VAL A 330 -4.82 -15.21 8.67
CA VAL A 330 -5.96 -15.97 8.18
C VAL A 330 -7.17 -15.61 9.05
N LYS A 331 -7.09 -15.66 10.38
CA LYS A 331 -8.18 -15.23 11.27
C LYS A 331 -8.53 -13.75 11.19
N LEU A 332 -7.62 -12.82 10.88
CA LEU A 332 -7.88 -11.38 10.78
C LEU A 332 -8.57 -11.03 9.45
N VAL A 333 -8.08 -11.61 8.36
CA VAL A 333 -8.76 -11.61 7.05
C VAL A 333 -10.12 -12.33 7.15
N LEU A 334 -10.23 -13.38 7.97
CA LEU A 334 -11.49 -14.09 8.25
C LEU A 334 -12.38 -13.38 9.29
N SER A 335 -11.84 -12.61 10.24
CA SER A 335 -12.56 -11.97 11.36
C SER A 335 -12.96 -10.54 11.06
N ALA A 336 -12.44 -9.94 9.98
CA ALA A 336 -12.98 -8.73 9.39
C ALA A 336 -14.35 -8.97 8.71
N GLY A 337 -14.87 -10.21 8.69
CA GLY A 337 -16.13 -10.55 8.01
C GLY A 337 -16.08 -10.42 6.49
N LEU A 338 -14.88 -10.15 5.93
CA LEU A 338 -14.65 -9.65 4.58
C LEU A 338 -13.67 -10.58 3.85
N VAL A 339 -14.05 -11.84 3.61
CA VAL A 339 -13.23 -12.74 2.79
C VAL A 339 -13.41 -12.38 1.31
N GLY A 340 -12.86 -11.24 0.91
CA GLY A 340 -12.76 -10.85 -0.49
C GLY A 340 -11.94 -11.88 -1.28
N LYS A 341 -12.19 -11.96 -2.59
CA LYS A 341 -11.54 -12.90 -3.52
C LYS A 341 -10.01 -12.87 -3.41
N THR A 342 -9.41 -11.70 -3.14
CA THR A 342 -7.96 -11.56 -2.95
C THR A 342 -7.43 -12.38 -1.78
N GLY A 343 -8.09 -12.35 -0.63
CA GLY A 343 -7.69 -13.13 0.55
C GLY A 343 -7.73 -14.64 0.30
N GLN A 344 -8.72 -15.09 -0.49
CA GLN A 344 -8.85 -16.49 -0.90
C GLN A 344 -7.72 -16.92 -1.85
N GLU A 345 -7.39 -16.08 -2.83
CA GLU A 345 -6.32 -16.34 -3.79
C GLU A 345 -4.93 -16.34 -3.13
N MET A 346 -4.69 -15.46 -2.15
CA MET A 346 -3.45 -15.44 -1.33
C MET A 346 -3.36 -16.63 -0.37
N GLY A 347 -4.50 -17.12 0.12
CA GLY A 347 -4.61 -18.32 0.95
C GLY A 347 -4.48 -19.65 0.19
N LEU A 348 -4.11 -19.62 -1.09
CA LEU A 348 -4.01 -20.78 -2.00
C LEU A 348 -5.26 -21.68 -2.00
N LYS A 349 -6.45 -21.11 -1.76
CA LYS A 349 -7.69 -21.89 -1.80
C LYS A 349 -7.95 -22.35 -3.24
N ILE A 350 -8.34 -23.62 -3.40
CA ILE A 350 -8.73 -24.21 -4.69
C ILE A 350 -9.91 -23.39 -5.23
N LEU A 351 -9.76 -22.81 -6.43
CA LEU A 351 -10.84 -22.11 -7.12
C LEU A 351 -11.92 -23.13 -7.53
N GLU A 352 -13.20 -22.73 -7.45
CA GLU A 352 -14.35 -23.54 -7.87
C GLU A 352 -14.06 -24.26 -9.21
N ASN A 353 -14.40 -25.57 -9.27
CA ASN A 353 -14.12 -26.54 -10.36
C ASN A 353 -12.80 -27.37 -10.29
N ASN A 354 -12.28 -27.73 -9.10
CA ASN A 354 -11.06 -28.57 -8.97
C ASN A 354 -9.80 -27.96 -9.64
N SER A 355 -9.78 -26.64 -9.83
CA SER A 355 -8.67 -25.92 -10.47
C SER A 355 -7.54 -25.62 -9.48
N LYS A 356 -6.28 -25.78 -9.93
CA LYS A 356 -5.07 -25.41 -9.14
C LYS A 356 -5.13 -23.93 -8.69
N PRO A 357 -4.57 -23.57 -7.50
CA PRO A 357 -4.59 -22.20 -6.99
C PRO A 357 -3.96 -21.19 -7.96
N LEU A 358 -4.48 -19.96 -8.02
CA LEU A 358 -4.00 -18.95 -8.99
C LEU A 358 -2.50 -18.69 -8.89
N LEU A 359 -1.96 -18.54 -7.68
CA LEU A 359 -0.52 -18.29 -7.47
C LEU A 359 0.36 -19.44 -7.96
N LEU A 360 -0.18 -20.66 -8.07
CA LEU A 360 0.50 -21.80 -8.69
C LEU A 360 0.53 -21.72 -10.22
N LEU A 361 -0.44 -21.03 -10.82
CA LEU A 361 -0.52 -20.84 -12.26
C LEU A 361 0.26 -19.59 -12.73
N LEU A 362 0.40 -18.58 -11.88
CA LEU A 362 1.08 -17.33 -12.25
C LEU A 362 2.53 -17.51 -12.73
N PRO A 363 3.41 -18.34 -12.13
CA PRO A 363 4.78 -18.50 -12.60
C PRO A 363 4.94 -19.44 -13.80
N THR A 364 3.86 -19.99 -14.37
CA THR A 364 3.91 -20.99 -15.45
C THR A 364 3.43 -20.40 -16.80
N GLY A 365 3.59 -21.15 -17.89
CA GLY A 365 2.98 -20.85 -19.19
C GLY A 365 3.39 -19.50 -19.78
N ALA A 366 2.42 -18.76 -20.31
CA ALA A 366 2.63 -17.47 -20.96
C ALA A 366 3.36 -16.44 -20.07
N THR A 367 3.05 -16.43 -18.77
CA THR A 367 3.71 -15.54 -17.82
C THR A 367 5.18 -15.91 -17.66
N HIS A 368 5.48 -17.20 -17.50
CA HIS A 368 6.85 -17.71 -17.37
C HIS A 368 7.71 -17.27 -18.57
N GLN A 369 7.17 -17.43 -19.78
CA GLN A 369 7.84 -17.03 -21.02
C GLN A 369 8.18 -15.54 -21.05
N VAL A 370 7.30 -14.67 -20.54
CA VAL A 370 7.59 -13.24 -20.45
C VAL A 370 8.53 -12.90 -19.29
N LEU A 371 8.40 -13.56 -18.14
CA LEU A 371 9.32 -13.39 -17.01
C LEU A 371 10.77 -13.69 -17.43
N LYS A 372 10.99 -14.71 -18.28
CA LYS A 372 12.30 -14.99 -18.90
C LYS A 372 12.83 -13.82 -19.75
N LYS A 373 11.95 -13.07 -20.43
CA LYS A 373 12.33 -11.92 -21.27
C LYS A 373 12.81 -10.70 -20.47
N PHE A 374 12.43 -10.57 -19.19
CA PHE A 374 12.91 -9.46 -18.35
C PHE A 374 14.42 -9.54 -18.15
N GLN A 375 15.12 -8.42 -18.34
CA GLN A 375 16.57 -8.35 -18.13
C GLN A 375 16.94 -8.47 -16.66
N LYS A 376 16.16 -7.82 -15.78
CA LYS A 376 16.36 -7.81 -14.34
C LYS A 376 15.08 -8.27 -13.65
N ARG A 377 15.18 -9.35 -12.88
CA ARG A 377 14.13 -9.84 -11.96
C ARG A 377 14.66 -9.70 -10.54
N THR A 378 14.04 -8.85 -9.74
CA THR A 378 14.52 -8.51 -8.39
C THR A 378 13.41 -8.59 -7.37
N VAL A 379 13.66 -9.28 -6.25
CA VAL A 379 12.77 -9.26 -5.08
C VAL A 379 13.45 -8.48 -3.96
N TYR A 380 12.74 -7.52 -3.37
CA TYR A 380 13.09 -6.86 -2.12
C TYR A 380 12.24 -7.46 -1.01
N ALA A 381 12.88 -7.99 0.04
CA ALA A 381 12.18 -8.69 1.12
C ALA A 381 12.66 -8.23 2.49
N ASN A 382 11.73 -8.03 3.41
CA ASN A 382 12.02 -7.67 4.79
C ASN A 382 12.47 -8.90 5.58
N ALA A 383 13.63 -8.82 6.24
CA ALA A 383 14.15 -9.88 7.11
C ALA A 383 13.42 -9.97 8.45
N ILE A 384 13.00 -8.80 8.96
CA ILE A 384 12.39 -8.62 10.29
C ILE A 384 11.33 -7.52 10.22
N ASN A 385 10.46 -7.46 11.22
CA ASN A 385 9.47 -6.39 11.42
C ASN A 385 8.46 -6.21 10.27
N ASP A 386 8.21 -7.28 9.51
CA ASP A 386 7.12 -7.37 8.54
C ASP A 386 6.15 -8.48 8.98
N GLY A 387 5.13 -8.09 9.74
CA GLY A 387 4.07 -9.00 10.18
C GLY A 387 2.99 -9.24 9.13
N ILE A 388 3.11 -8.67 7.93
CA ILE A 388 2.14 -8.81 6.84
C ILE A 388 2.61 -9.85 5.85
N VAL A 389 3.86 -9.75 5.39
CA VAL A 389 4.42 -10.64 4.36
C VAL A 389 5.69 -11.32 4.88
N PRO A 390 5.64 -12.64 5.16
CA PRO A 390 6.80 -13.38 5.62
C PRO A 390 7.99 -13.31 4.64
N LEU A 391 9.22 -13.34 5.19
CA LEU A 391 10.45 -13.35 4.41
C LEU A 391 10.47 -14.47 3.37
N ARG A 392 10.03 -15.68 3.71
CA ARG A 392 10.08 -16.84 2.81
C ARG A 392 9.30 -16.65 1.51
N THR A 393 8.14 -15.98 1.57
CA THR A 393 7.27 -15.76 0.40
C THR A 393 7.74 -14.57 -0.42
N SER A 394 8.21 -13.50 0.23
CA SER A 394 8.74 -12.31 -0.44
C SER A 394 10.13 -12.49 -1.04
N SER A 395 10.89 -13.48 -0.58
CA SER A 395 12.20 -13.84 -1.14
C SER A 395 12.18 -15.04 -2.09
N LEU A 396 11.01 -15.61 -2.38
CA LEU A 396 10.85 -16.83 -3.18
C LEU A 396 11.65 -18.03 -2.63
N LEU A 397 11.62 -18.26 -1.31
CA LEU A 397 12.38 -19.29 -0.61
C LEU A 397 13.90 -19.20 -0.85
N TYR A 398 14.64 -20.21 -0.36
CA TYR A 398 16.07 -20.45 -0.66
C TYR A 398 16.98 -19.27 -0.34
N LEU A 399 17.15 -19.03 0.95
CA LEU A 399 18.15 -18.13 1.50
C LEU A 399 19.07 -18.93 2.42
N ASP A 400 20.31 -18.46 2.58
CA ASP A 400 21.19 -18.94 3.65
C ASP A 400 20.73 -18.34 4.98
N TYR A 401 19.68 -18.93 5.55
CA TYR A 401 19.09 -18.47 6.81
C TYR A 401 20.10 -18.50 7.97
N ARG A 402 21.06 -19.43 7.96
CA ARG A 402 22.11 -19.49 8.99
C ARG A 402 23.07 -18.30 8.89
N GLY A 403 23.50 -17.96 7.68
CA GLY A 403 24.30 -16.77 7.42
C GLY A 403 23.54 -15.48 7.76
N LEU A 404 22.27 -15.39 7.34
CA LEU A 404 21.41 -14.24 7.63
C LEU A 404 21.16 -14.07 9.13
N ALA A 405 20.86 -15.15 9.84
CA ALA A 405 20.58 -15.08 11.27
C ALA A 405 21.80 -14.60 12.06
N LYS A 406 23.02 -14.96 11.65
CA LYS A 406 24.26 -14.40 12.22
C LYS A 406 24.39 -12.90 12.01
N ILE A 407 24.03 -12.38 10.83
CA ILE A 407 24.07 -10.94 10.51
C ILE A 407 22.94 -10.18 11.23
N ILE A 408 21.77 -10.80 11.34
CA ILE A 408 20.62 -10.23 12.04
C ILE A 408 20.91 -10.14 13.54
N ASN A 409 21.54 -11.18 14.10
CA ASN A 409 21.79 -11.35 15.53
C ASN A 409 23.20 -10.92 15.99
N SER A 410 24.11 -10.49 15.10
CA SER A 410 25.45 -10.05 15.51
C SER A 410 25.39 -8.81 16.41
N ASP A 411 26.14 -8.87 17.51
CA ASP A 411 26.15 -7.99 18.69
C ASP A 411 26.51 -6.49 18.50
N GLU A 412 26.50 -5.93 17.28
CA GLU A 412 26.53 -4.47 17.12
C GLU A 412 25.24 -3.79 17.62
N LEU A 413 24.23 -4.56 18.06
CA LEU A 413 22.93 -4.06 18.53
C LEU A 413 22.64 -4.24 20.03
N ALA A 414 23.47 -4.92 20.84
CA ALA A 414 23.21 -5.03 22.28
C ALA A 414 23.35 -3.70 23.05
N ASN A 415 23.99 -2.69 22.45
CA ASN A 415 24.11 -1.33 23.00
C ASN A 415 23.05 -0.34 22.48
N SER A 416 22.27 -0.70 21.45
CA SER A 416 21.17 0.13 20.92
C SER A 416 19.86 -0.09 21.67
N GLU A 417 19.63 -1.27 22.26
CA GLU A 417 18.43 -1.56 23.06
C GLU A 417 18.36 -0.79 24.40
N LYS A 418 19.44 -0.10 24.79
CA LYS A 418 19.47 0.76 25.98
C LYS A 418 19.16 2.23 25.72
N THR A 419 19.07 2.68 24.47
CA THR A 419 18.85 4.11 24.16
C THR A 419 17.51 4.45 23.51
N ASP A 420 16.74 3.48 23.03
CA ASP A 420 15.43 3.73 22.39
C ASP A 420 14.25 3.12 23.14
N LYS A 421 14.38 2.92 24.46
CA LYS A 421 13.20 2.84 25.32
C LYS A 421 12.64 4.24 25.48
N VAL A 422 11.34 4.39 25.20
CA VAL A 422 10.51 5.58 25.48
C VAL A 422 11.06 6.31 26.73
N PRO A 423 11.47 7.58 26.64
CA PRO A 423 11.94 8.29 27.80
C PRO A 423 10.85 8.26 28.87
N LYS A 424 11.17 7.77 30.07
CA LYS A 424 10.26 7.76 31.24
C LYS A 424 9.74 9.16 31.64
N ASN A 425 10.26 10.22 31.00
CA ASN A 425 9.81 11.59 31.20
C ASN A 425 8.71 12.05 30.22
N VAL A 426 8.24 11.20 29.30
CA VAL A 426 7.02 11.47 28.51
C VAL A 426 5.73 11.17 29.30
N GLU A 427 5.83 10.53 30.47
CA GLU A 427 4.68 10.31 31.37
C GLU A 427 4.08 11.58 31.99
N LYS A 428 4.69 12.76 31.81
CA LYS A 428 4.23 13.99 32.50
C LYS A 428 3.67 15.12 31.65
N VAL A 429 3.60 15.00 30.32
CA VAL A 429 2.94 16.03 29.48
C VAL A 429 2.11 15.39 28.36
N ASN A 430 1.02 14.74 28.77
CA ASN A 430 -0.27 14.59 28.08
C ASN A 430 -0.95 13.32 28.61
N LYS A 431 -1.78 13.51 29.64
CA LYS A 431 -2.70 12.46 30.11
C LYS A 431 -3.75 12.20 29.03
N PHE A 432 -3.49 11.26 28.14
CA PHE A 432 -4.53 10.55 27.40
C PHE A 432 -4.39 9.05 27.65
N HIS A 433 -5.38 8.53 28.37
CA HIS A 433 -5.49 7.15 28.89
C HIS A 433 -5.78 6.08 27.82
N SER A 434 -5.70 6.41 26.52
CA SER A 434 -6.23 5.59 25.42
C SER A 434 -5.44 4.31 25.15
N VAL A 435 -4.11 4.33 25.33
CA VAL A 435 -3.25 3.17 25.03
C VAL A 435 -3.37 2.07 26.09
N GLN A 436 -3.51 2.44 27.36
CA GLN A 436 -3.69 1.48 28.47
C GLN A 436 -5.07 0.80 28.42
N THR A 437 -6.11 1.55 28.06
CA THR A 437 -7.46 1.00 27.87
C THR A 437 -7.51 0.06 26.67
N LEU A 438 -6.84 0.41 25.56
CA LEU A 438 -6.74 -0.45 24.37
C LEU A 438 -6.01 -1.77 24.69
N LEU A 439 -4.88 -1.72 25.40
CA LEU A 439 -4.15 -2.92 25.83
C LEU A 439 -4.94 -3.81 26.79
N SER A 440 -5.77 -3.22 27.66
CA SER A 440 -6.65 -3.98 28.58
C SER A 440 -7.85 -4.63 27.89
N TYR A 441 -8.23 -4.14 26.70
CA TYR A 441 -9.40 -4.61 25.94
C TYR A 441 -9.10 -5.86 25.09
N PHE A 442 -7.82 -6.10 24.76
CA PHE A 442 -7.38 -7.26 23.96
C PHE A 442 -6.83 -8.43 24.78
N MET A 443 -6.82 -8.34 26.11
CA MET A 443 -6.44 -9.46 26.98
C MET A 443 -7.67 -10.11 27.61
N PRO A 444 -8.01 -11.38 27.29
CA PRO A 444 -8.82 -12.16 28.18
C PRO A 444 -8.01 -12.43 29.45
N PHE A 445 -8.57 -12.12 30.62
CA PHE A 445 -8.06 -12.66 31.87
C PHE A 445 -8.06 -14.19 31.79
N GLN A 446 -6.90 -14.79 31.57
CA GLN A 446 -6.67 -16.18 31.92
C GLN A 446 -5.53 -16.25 32.93
N LYS A 447 -5.93 -16.67 34.13
CA LYS A 447 -5.05 -17.14 35.20
C LYS A 447 -4.08 -18.17 34.64
N SER A 448 -2.81 -18.00 35.01
CA SER A 448 -1.74 -18.98 34.89
C SER A 448 -2.18 -20.37 35.36
N THR A 449 -2.04 -21.38 34.50
CA THR A 449 -1.86 -22.78 34.90
C THR A 449 -0.86 -23.44 33.95
N GLU A 450 0.02 -24.23 34.55
CA GLU A 450 1.24 -24.85 34.04
C GLU A 450 1.04 -25.88 32.91
N ASP A 451 2.12 -26.03 32.11
CA ASP A 451 2.61 -27.18 31.34
C ASP A 451 1.66 -28.32 30.90
N ASN A 452 1.61 -28.58 29.59
CA ASN A 452 2.25 -29.76 28.96
C ASN A 452 1.97 -29.90 27.45
N HIS A 453 3.06 -30.12 26.70
CA HIS A 453 3.24 -30.80 25.40
C HIS A 453 2.04 -31.15 24.51
N LYS A 454 2.11 -30.74 23.22
CA LYS A 454 2.56 -31.55 22.06
C LYS A 454 2.04 -30.89 20.77
N ASP A 455 2.92 -30.28 19.99
CA ASP A 455 2.73 -30.14 18.54
C ASP A 455 4.06 -30.37 17.85
N GLY A 456 4.23 -31.60 17.37
CA GLY A 456 5.26 -31.98 16.42
C GLY A 456 4.69 -31.85 15.01
N TYR A 457 5.43 -31.18 14.13
CA TYR A 457 5.86 -31.63 12.80
C TYR A 457 6.30 -30.39 12.02
N LEU A 458 7.61 -30.13 12.08
CA LEU A 458 8.52 -29.53 11.09
C LEU A 458 9.80 -29.11 11.84
N ARG A 459 10.44 -30.09 12.47
CA ARG A 459 11.71 -29.94 13.17
C ARG A 459 12.53 -31.18 12.86
N ASP A 460 13.39 -31.07 11.85
CA ASP A 460 14.78 -31.58 11.84
C ASP A 460 15.32 -31.67 10.42
N GLN A 461 16.36 -30.88 10.15
CA GLN A 461 17.70 -31.42 9.89
C GLN A 461 18.69 -30.26 9.77
N LEU A 462 18.98 -29.60 10.90
CA LEU A 462 20.10 -28.66 11.00
C LEU A 462 20.69 -28.77 12.41
N THR A 463 21.52 -29.80 12.62
CA THR A 463 22.37 -29.91 13.81
C THR A 463 23.32 -28.71 13.92
N GLY A 464 23.40 -28.13 15.11
CA GLY A 464 24.44 -27.18 15.54
C GLY A 464 23.98 -25.72 15.72
N THR A 465 23.74 -25.33 16.98
CA THR A 465 23.50 -23.98 17.55
C THR A 465 22.26 -23.24 17.03
N ASP A 466 21.24 -23.10 17.89
CA ASP A 466 20.00 -22.36 17.67
C ASP A 466 20.29 -20.86 17.47
N ILE A 467 20.19 -20.41 16.22
CA ILE A 467 20.19 -18.99 15.84
C ILE A 467 18.85 -18.74 15.14
N GLU A 468 17.83 -18.32 15.90
CA GLU A 468 16.50 -18.01 15.39
C GLU A 468 16.43 -16.56 14.89
N ILE A 469 15.74 -16.33 13.78
CA ILE A 469 15.34 -14.99 13.33
C ILE A 469 14.09 -14.61 14.14
N PRO A 470 14.07 -13.45 14.82
CA PRO A 470 12.92 -13.07 15.63
C PRO A 470 11.68 -12.86 14.76
N ASN A 471 10.59 -13.58 15.08
CA ASN A 471 9.29 -13.38 14.46
C ASN A 471 8.68 -12.07 14.98
N SER A 472 8.44 -11.10 14.11
CA SER A 472 7.62 -9.94 14.45
C SER A 472 6.17 -10.37 14.58
N THR A 473 5.54 -10.14 15.74
CA THR A 473 4.13 -10.52 15.90
C THR A 473 3.23 -9.56 15.12
N PHE A 474 2.09 -10.08 14.66
CA PHE A 474 1.07 -9.27 13.97
C PHE A 474 0.62 -8.08 14.82
N LEU A 475 0.54 -8.24 16.16
CA LEU A 475 0.17 -7.16 17.07
C LEU A 475 1.21 -6.05 17.11
N ASP A 476 2.50 -6.38 17.09
CA ASP A 476 3.58 -5.39 17.01
C ASP A 476 3.52 -4.62 15.68
N SER A 477 3.19 -5.32 14.59
CA SER A 477 3.03 -4.73 13.26
C SER A 477 1.78 -3.83 13.20
N ALA A 478 0.63 -4.29 13.69
CA ALA A 478 -0.61 -3.52 13.75
C ALA A 478 -0.48 -2.28 14.65
N ALA A 479 0.19 -2.40 15.81
CA ALA A 479 0.49 -1.26 16.68
C ALA A 479 1.43 -0.25 16.00
N SER A 480 2.45 -0.71 15.26
CA SER A 480 3.35 0.15 14.50
C SER A 480 2.69 0.81 13.29
N ILE A 481 1.64 0.21 12.69
CA ILE A 481 0.82 0.84 11.66
C ILE A 481 0.00 2.00 12.24
N ILE A 482 -0.47 1.86 13.49
CA ILE A 482 -1.28 2.88 14.17
C ILE A 482 -0.39 4.01 14.71
N LEU A 483 0.80 3.71 15.23
CA LEU A 483 1.75 4.69 15.77
C LEU A 483 3.20 4.28 15.41
N PRO A 484 3.65 4.53 14.17
CA PRO A 484 5.03 4.25 13.81
C PRO A 484 5.95 5.17 14.60
N PRO A 485 7.07 4.69 15.16
CA PRO A 485 8.02 5.56 15.81
C PRO A 485 8.62 6.48 14.76
N VAL A 486 8.42 7.78 15.00
CA VAL A 486 8.87 8.83 14.10
C VAL A 486 10.40 8.79 14.00
N PRO A 487 10.98 8.82 12.79
CA PRO A 487 12.42 8.86 12.62
C PRO A 487 13.04 10.06 13.33
N SER A 488 14.22 9.86 13.91
CA SER A 488 14.96 10.97 14.51
C SER A 488 15.31 12.02 13.46
N ILE A 489 15.38 13.29 13.87
CA ILE A 489 15.77 14.37 12.95
C ILE A 489 17.17 14.13 12.34
N LYS A 490 18.06 13.47 13.08
CA LYS A 490 19.40 13.09 12.61
C LYS A 490 19.33 12.19 11.37
N LEU A 491 18.43 11.21 11.35
CA LEU A 491 18.21 10.33 10.20
C LEU A 491 17.72 11.10 8.97
N ILE A 492 16.86 12.09 9.20
CA ILE A 492 16.27 12.92 8.15
C ILE A 492 17.34 13.83 7.52
N VAL A 493 18.15 14.51 8.33
CA VAL A 493 19.05 15.58 7.89
C VAL A 493 20.48 15.14 7.60
N ASP A 494 20.90 13.95 8.05
CA ASP A 494 22.26 13.44 7.86
C ASP A 494 22.25 12.03 7.25
N PRO A 495 22.46 11.91 5.92
CA PRO A 495 22.54 10.61 5.25
C PRO A 495 23.61 9.68 5.82
N SER A 496 24.73 10.23 6.32
CA SER A 496 25.83 9.43 6.89
C SER A 496 25.46 8.78 8.23
N SER A 497 24.38 9.22 8.86
CA SER A 497 23.88 8.64 10.11
C SER A 497 23.00 7.40 9.91
N ARG A 498 22.63 7.10 8.66
CA ARG A 498 21.71 6.01 8.33
C ARG A 498 22.47 4.68 8.32
N GLU A 499 21.98 3.72 9.09
CA GLU A 499 22.43 2.32 8.95
C GLU A 499 22.09 1.82 7.54
N ASN A 500 22.98 1.04 6.91
CA ASN A 500 22.65 0.38 5.65
C ASN A 500 21.59 -0.72 5.92
N PRO A 501 20.36 -0.59 5.41
CA PRO A 501 19.33 -1.59 5.66
C PRO A 501 19.56 -2.86 4.82
N ILE A 502 20.38 -2.82 3.76
CA ILE A 502 20.60 -3.97 2.88
C ILE A 502 21.59 -4.93 3.55
N ILE A 503 21.10 -6.08 4.00
CA ILE A 503 21.91 -7.12 4.68
C ILE A 503 22.28 -8.28 3.75
N HIS A 504 21.63 -8.36 2.59
CA HIS A 504 21.91 -9.38 1.58
C HIS A 504 21.49 -8.88 0.20
N ASP A 505 22.34 -9.11 -0.78
CA ASP A 505 22.07 -8.77 -2.17
C ASP A 505 22.85 -9.72 -3.09
N LYS A 506 22.16 -10.74 -3.61
CA LYS A 506 22.76 -11.77 -4.45
C LYS A 506 21.80 -12.27 -5.52
N VAL A 507 22.37 -12.80 -6.60
CA VAL A 507 21.62 -13.48 -7.66
C VAL A 507 21.59 -14.97 -7.36
N TYR A 508 20.40 -15.57 -7.42
CA TYR A 508 20.14 -17.00 -7.28
C TYR A 508 19.69 -17.59 -8.61
N TYR A 509 20.16 -18.78 -8.91
CA TYR A 509 19.87 -19.56 -10.11
C TYR A 509 19.13 -20.86 -9.76
N GLU A 510 18.59 -21.53 -10.78
CA GLU A 510 17.92 -22.83 -10.61
C GLU A 510 18.83 -23.88 -9.94
N ASP A 511 20.11 -23.90 -10.31
CA ASP A 511 21.11 -24.83 -9.79
C ASP A 511 21.46 -24.59 -8.31
N ASP A 512 21.12 -23.42 -7.76
CA ASP A 512 21.34 -23.10 -6.35
C ASP A 512 20.26 -23.69 -5.43
N LEU A 513 19.17 -24.25 -5.99
CA LEU A 513 18.09 -24.81 -5.20
C LEU A 513 18.47 -26.18 -4.63
N PRO A 514 18.15 -26.46 -3.34
CA PRO A 514 18.39 -27.77 -2.76
C PRO A 514 17.56 -28.85 -3.47
N PRO A 515 18.04 -30.11 -3.52
CA PRO A 515 17.24 -31.22 -4.03
C PRO A 515 16.09 -31.54 -3.07
N VAL A 516 14.91 -31.89 -3.59
CA VAL A 516 13.75 -32.25 -2.76
C VAL A 516 13.00 -33.45 -3.33
N ASP A 517 12.63 -34.37 -2.44
CA ASP A 517 11.93 -35.62 -2.80
C ASP A 517 10.42 -35.40 -3.06
N LYS A 518 9.76 -34.50 -2.32
CA LYS A 518 8.33 -34.12 -2.51
C LYS A 518 8.09 -32.66 -2.12
N PRO A 519 8.05 -31.73 -3.09
CA PRO A 519 7.86 -30.31 -2.80
C PRO A 519 6.43 -30.05 -2.30
N ASN A 520 6.30 -29.17 -1.30
CA ASN A 520 5.00 -28.62 -0.95
C ASN A 520 4.56 -27.57 -1.99
N ILE A 521 3.35 -27.01 -1.84
CA ILE A 521 2.82 -26.06 -2.83
C ILE A 521 3.65 -24.76 -2.92
N GLU A 522 4.08 -24.18 -1.79
CA GLU A 522 4.91 -22.96 -1.78
C GLU A 522 6.26 -23.22 -2.48
N GLU A 523 6.84 -24.40 -2.24
CA GLU A 523 8.09 -24.84 -2.86
C GLU A 523 7.95 -25.09 -4.36
N THR A 524 6.84 -25.70 -4.77
CA THR A 524 6.50 -25.91 -6.19
C THR A 524 6.42 -24.57 -6.91
N ILE A 525 5.72 -23.58 -6.32
CA ILE A 525 5.63 -22.22 -6.86
C ILE A 525 7.03 -21.59 -6.97
N ALA A 526 7.82 -21.69 -5.91
CA ALA A 526 9.17 -21.12 -5.90
C ALA A 526 10.08 -21.74 -6.96
N ARG A 527 10.02 -23.05 -7.15
CA ARG A 527 10.77 -23.75 -8.21
C ARG A 527 10.35 -23.28 -9.60
N GLU A 528 9.06 -23.11 -9.86
CA GLU A 528 8.60 -22.57 -11.15
C GLU A 528 9.07 -21.14 -11.40
N TYR A 529 9.17 -20.29 -10.36
CA TYR A 529 9.78 -18.97 -10.52
C TYR A 529 11.29 -19.05 -10.82
N HIS A 530 12.03 -20.03 -10.32
CA HIS A 530 13.48 -20.16 -10.56
C HIS A 530 13.81 -20.98 -11.81
N LYS A 531 12.87 -21.75 -12.33
CA LYS A 531 13.06 -22.61 -13.49
C LYS A 531 13.56 -21.80 -14.68
N SER A 532 14.76 -22.11 -15.16
CA SER A 532 15.46 -21.39 -16.24
C SER A 532 15.52 -19.87 -16.07
N MET A 533 15.48 -19.38 -14.83
CA MET A 533 15.46 -17.97 -14.49
C MET A 533 16.35 -17.67 -13.30
N SER A 534 17.09 -16.56 -13.38
CA SER A 534 17.79 -16.02 -12.21
C SER A 534 16.99 -14.91 -11.53
N TRP A 535 17.13 -14.81 -10.22
CA TRP A 535 16.51 -13.77 -9.38
C TRP A 535 17.54 -13.09 -8.50
N ARG A 536 17.60 -11.76 -8.56
CA ARG A 536 18.32 -10.96 -7.57
C ARG A 536 17.45 -10.84 -6.32
N LYS A 537 17.95 -11.31 -5.18
CA LYS A 537 17.27 -11.23 -3.89
C LYS A 537 17.97 -10.19 -3.03
N VAL A 538 17.25 -9.13 -2.70
CA VAL A 538 17.70 -8.05 -1.84
C VAL A 538 16.95 -8.14 -0.51
N ILE A 539 17.65 -8.51 0.56
CA ILE A 539 17.05 -8.68 1.88
C ILE A 539 17.41 -7.46 2.74
N VAL A 540 16.37 -6.88 3.34
CA VAL A 540 16.48 -5.62 4.08
C VAL A 540 16.12 -5.80 5.55
N LYS A 541 16.84 -5.09 6.43
CA LYS A 541 16.62 -5.02 7.87
C LYS A 541 16.13 -3.62 8.22
N LEU A 542 14.81 -3.46 8.34
CA LEU A 542 14.18 -2.18 8.69
C LEU A 542 13.61 -2.21 10.13
N LYS A 543 13.68 -1.07 10.82
CA LYS A 543 13.15 -0.87 12.17
C LYS A 543 12.03 0.17 12.13
N PRO A 544 11.02 0.03 13.00
CA PRO A 544 9.89 -0.90 12.86
C PRO A 544 8.85 -0.44 11.82
N ASP A 545 7.83 -1.26 11.55
CA ASP A 545 6.92 -1.18 10.38
C ASP A 545 7.65 -1.32 9.03
N ALA A 546 8.39 -2.41 8.87
CA ALA A 546 9.19 -2.65 7.67
C ALA A 546 8.34 -2.72 6.40
N HIS A 547 7.08 -3.15 6.50
CA HIS A 547 6.18 -3.33 5.36
C HIS A 547 5.83 -2.00 4.67
N ASN A 548 5.56 -0.94 5.44
CA ASN A 548 5.28 0.39 4.89
C ASN A 548 6.57 1.21 4.71
N ASN A 549 7.58 0.99 5.56
CA ASN A 549 8.84 1.70 5.44
C ASN A 549 9.54 1.39 4.12
N ILE A 550 9.56 0.14 3.68
CA ILE A 550 10.31 -0.28 2.48
C ILE A 550 9.91 0.47 1.20
N ILE A 551 8.67 0.98 1.12
CA ILE A 551 8.16 1.79 0.00
C ILE A 551 8.03 3.29 0.30
N VAL A 552 8.35 3.70 1.53
CA VAL A 552 8.29 5.09 1.99
C VAL A 552 6.90 5.68 1.77
N ARG A 553 5.89 5.06 2.39
CA ARG A 553 4.47 5.44 2.26
C ARG A 553 4.22 6.93 2.54
N ARG A 554 4.92 7.48 3.53
CA ARG A 554 4.95 8.89 3.92
C ARG A 554 6.39 9.34 4.00
N ARG A 555 6.74 10.39 3.25
CA ARG A 555 8.13 10.82 3.03
C ARG A 555 8.95 10.78 4.31
N PHE A 556 8.54 11.53 5.33
CA PHE A 556 9.34 11.67 6.56
C PHE A 556 9.01 10.63 7.63
N ALA A 557 7.75 10.22 7.78
CA ALA A 557 7.39 9.23 8.80
C ALA A 557 7.97 7.84 8.47
N ASN A 558 8.21 7.55 7.19
CA ASN A 558 8.79 6.29 6.71
C ASN A 558 10.24 6.45 6.20
N ALA A 559 10.98 7.45 6.70
CA ALA A 559 12.33 7.76 6.24
C ALA A 559 13.36 6.62 6.42
N TYR A 560 13.09 5.64 7.30
CA TYR A 560 13.91 4.43 7.42
C TYR A 560 14.05 3.66 6.10
N GLY A 561 13.07 3.77 5.19
CA GLY A 561 13.12 3.14 3.88
C GLY A 561 13.85 3.91 2.79
N TRP A 562 14.25 5.17 3.02
CA TRP A 562 14.94 5.97 2.00
C TRP A 562 16.16 5.28 1.39
N PRO A 563 17.05 4.63 2.16
CA PRO A 563 18.19 3.93 1.57
C PRO A 563 17.78 2.73 0.70
N VAL A 564 16.62 2.09 0.98
CA VAL A 564 16.11 1.00 0.15
C VAL A 564 15.62 1.53 -1.19
N ILE A 565 14.87 2.64 -1.19
CA ILE A 565 14.43 3.30 -2.43
C ILE A 565 15.62 3.78 -3.25
N GLN A 566 16.61 4.40 -2.60
CA GLN A 566 17.84 4.82 -3.25
C GLN A 566 18.54 3.63 -3.92
N HIS A 567 18.75 2.54 -3.17
CA HIS A 567 19.33 1.31 -3.71
C HIS A 567 18.54 0.76 -4.90
N LEU A 568 17.20 0.75 -4.82
CA LEU A 568 16.33 0.28 -5.90
C LEU A 568 16.52 1.12 -7.16
N VAL A 569 16.45 2.45 -7.04
CA VAL A 569 16.55 3.36 -8.18
C VAL A 569 17.92 3.25 -8.84
N GLU A 570 19.00 3.32 -8.05
CA GLU A 570 20.37 3.25 -8.55
C GLU A 570 20.70 1.93 -9.25
N ASN A 571 20.10 0.81 -8.84
CA ASN A 571 20.40 -0.50 -9.44
C ASN A 571 19.55 -0.85 -10.67
N HIS A 572 18.38 -0.25 -10.82
CA HIS A 572 17.43 -0.61 -11.87
C HIS A 572 17.39 0.40 -13.02
N PHE A 573 17.75 1.65 -12.77
CA PHE A 573 17.67 2.73 -13.76
C PHE A 573 19.01 3.35 -14.13
N LYS A 574 20.10 3.06 -13.42
CA LYS A 574 21.45 3.45 -13.84
C LYS A 574 21.87 2.61 -15.04
N ASP A 575 22.43 3.28 -16.06
CA ASP A 575 22.91 2.66 -17.29
C ASP A 575 23.79 1.45 -16.97
N SER A 576 23.25 0.29 -17.32
CA SER A 576 23.95 -0.99 -17.29
C SER A 576 23.92 -1.46 -18.74
N GLU A 577 25.05 -1.91 -19.29
CA GLU A 577 25.07 -2.54 -20.61
C GLU A 577 23.93 -3.55 -20.71
N VAL A 578 23.04 -3.34 -21.69
CA VAL A 578 21.94 -4.24 -21.99
C VAL A 578 22.55 -5.53 -22.51
N LYS A 579 22.83 -6.48 -21.61
CA LYS A 579 23.21 -7.82 -22.04
C LYS A 579 21.99 -8.46 -22.67
N GLU A 580 22.07 -8.75 -23.96
CA GLU A 580 21.07 -9.58 -24.62
C GLU A 580 21.06 -10.95 -23.92
N LEU A 581 19.93 -11.28 -23.30
CA LEU A 581 19.70 -12.63 -22.81
C LEU A 581 19.58 -13.54 -24.04
N PRO A 582 20.28 -14.69 -24.07
CA PRO A 582 20.12 -15.65 -25.16
C PRO A 582 18.64 -16.05 -25.27
N ASN A 583 18.16 -16.12 -26.50
CA ASN A 583 16.78 -16.47 -26.81
C ASN A 583 16.59 -17.97 -26.55
N ILE A 584 16.32 -18.35 -25.30
CA ILE A 584 16.10 -19.75 -24.92
C ILE A 584 14.66 -20.11 -25.28
N SER A 585 14.46 -20.60 -26.50
CA SER A 585 13.22 -21.25 -26.92
C SER A 585 13.25 -22.73 -26.50
N SER A 586 13.06 -23.01 -25.21
CA SER A 586 12.62 -24.34 -24.79
C SER A 586 11.10 -24.28 -24.59
N LEU A 587 10.37 -25.09 -25.37
CA LEU A 587 9.00 -25.47 -25.00
C LEU A 587 9.14 -26.45 -23.83
N ASP A 588 8.73 -26.03 -22.65
CA ASP A 588 8.80 -26.84 -21.44
C ASP A 588 7.50 -27.63 -21.25
N SER A 589 7.58 -28.87 -20.80
CA SER A 589 6.44 -29.81 -20.73
C SER A 589 5.26 -29.39 -19.84
N LEU A 590 5.42 -28.38 -18.98
CA LEU A 590 4.34 -27.82 -18.16
C LEU A 590 3.56 -26.69 -18.87
N ASP A 591 4.09 -26.15 -19.98
CA ASP A 591 3.39 -25.16 -20.82
C ASP A 591 2.19 -25.80 -21.54
N GLU A 592 2.20 -27.12 -21.75
CA GLU A 592 1.09 -27.86 -22.39
C GLU A 592 0.02 -28.32 -21.39
N GLU A 593 0.35 -28.46 -20.10
CA GLU A 593 -0.56 -29.05 -19.09
C GLU A 593 -1.39 -27.99 -18.31
N LEU A 594 -0.94 -26.73 -18.30
CA LEU A 594 -1.49 -25.65 -17.46
C LEU A 594 -1.84 -24.40 -18.29
N ASP A 595 -2.89 -24.54 -19.09
CA ASP A 595 -3.34 -23.49 -20.00
C ASP A 595 -4.04 -22.33 -19.27
N LEU A 596 -3.28 -21.27 -18.96
CA LEU A 596 -3.79 -19.99 -18.46
C LEU A 596 -4.79 -19.32 -19.43
N SER A 597 -4.78 -19.64 -20.73
CA SER A 597 -5.60 -18.93 -21.72
C SER A 597 -7.09 -19.03 -21.42
N LYS A 598 -7.56 -20.16 -20.88
CA LYS A 598 -8.95 -20.37 -20.45
C LYS A 598 -9.38 -19.47 -19.29
N ILE A 599 -8.43 -19.05 -18.46
CA ILE A 599 -8.66 -18.23 -17.26
C ILE A 599 -8.45 -16.75 -17.55
N VAL A 600 -7.63 -16.43 -18.56
CA VAL A 600 -7.13 -15.09 -18.86
C VAL A 600 -7.87 -14.45 -20.06
N SER A 601 -8.95 -15.07 -20.56
CA SER A 601 -9.79 -14.51 -21.62
C SER A 601 -10.29 -13.10 -21.29
N ARG A 602 -9.97 -12.13 -22.16
CA ARG A 602 -10.39 -10.72 -22.03
C ARG A 602 -11.89 -10.55 -21.90
N ASP A 603 -12.68 -11.16 -22.79
CA ASP A 603 -14.15 -11.00 -22.79
C ASP A 603 -14.78 -11.59 -21.53
N LEU A 604 -14.30 -12.76 -21.08
CA LEU A 604 -14.79 -13.41 -19.87
C LEU A 604 -14.46 -12.56 -18.63
N ILE A 605 -13.23 -12.06 -18.53
CA ILE A 605 -12.80 -11.23 -17.41
C ILE A 605 -13.53 -9.89 -17.41
N ALA A 606 -13.73 -9.26 -18.57
CA ALA A 606 -14.49 -8.01 -18.67
C ALA A 606 -15.93 -8.22 -18.17
N LYS A 607 -16.58 -9.32 -18.56
CA LYS A 607 -17.91 -9.69 -18.07
C LYS A 607 -17.91 -9.90 -16.55
N GLN A 608 -16.97 -10.70 -16.03
CA GLN A 608 -16.86 -10.96 -14.59
C GLN A 608 -16.58 -9.68 -13.78
N ASN A 609 -15.72 -8.79 -14.29
CA ASN A 609 -15.42 -7.52 -13.65
C ASN A 609 -16.65 -6.61 -13.62
N ASN A 610 -17.45 -6.58 -14.69
CA ASN A 610 -18.71 -5.82 -14.72
C ASN A 610 -19.72 -6.39 -13.73
N GLU A 611 -19.85 -7.72 -13.63
CA GLU A 611 -20.70 -8.38 -12.64
C GLU A 611 -20.26 -8.03 -11.20
N ILE A 612 -18.96 -8.10 -10.91
CA ILE A 612 -18.40 -7.68 -9.61
C ILE A 612 -18.71 -6.20 -9.34
N ASP A 613 -18.51 -5.32 -10.32
CA ASP A 613 -18.75 -3.88 -10.16
C ASP A 613 -20.24 -3.57 -9.89
N GLN A 614 -21.16 -4.36 -10.46
CA GLN A 614 -22.62 -4.22 -10.28
C GLN A 614 -23.12 -4.82 -8.96
N THR A 615 -22.64 -6.00 -8.55
CA THR A 615 -23.07 -6.63 -7.29
C THR A 615 -22.55 -5.86 -6.07
N THR A 616 -21.34 -5.31 -6.16
CA THR A 616 -20.78 -4.47 -5.10
C THR A 616 -21.58 -3.16 -4.90
N THR A 617 -22.21 -2.61 -5.94
CA THR A 617 -23.05 -1.41 -5.78
C THR A 617 -24.34 -1.65 -4.97
N GLU A 618 -24.81 -2.90 -4.86
CA GLU A 618 -26.07 -3.22 -4.17
C GLU A 618 -25.87 -3.69 -2.71
N GLU A 619 -24.79 -4.42 -2.38
CA GLU A 619 -24.58 -5.01 -1.05
C GLU A 619 -23.59 -4.24 -0.14
N GLU A 620 -22.54 -3.59 -0.68
CA GLU A 620 -21.52 -2.89 0.14
C GLU A 620 -21.78 -1.38 0.33
N ILE A 621 -22.67 -0.77 -0.45
CA ILE A 621 -22.90 0.68 -0.41
C ILE A 621 -23.73 1.12 0.80
N SER A 622 -24.54 0.25 1.42
CA SER A 622 -25.39 0.68 2.54
C SER A 622 -24.62 0.89 3.86
N TRP A 623 -23.59 0.09 4.14
CA TRP A 623 -22.92 0.09 5.46
C TRP A 623 -21.61 0.89 5.51
N ILE A 624 -20.89 1.04 4.38
CA ILE A 624 -19.64 1.85 4.28
C ILE A 624 -19.93 3.32 3.93
N ASN A 625 -20.98 3.59 3.14
CA ASN A 625 -21.26 4.92 2.58
C ASN A 625 -22.50 5.60 3.17
N SER A 626 -23.00 5.16 4.34
CA SER A 626 -24.11 5.87 4.99
C SER A 626 -23.68 7.30 5.32
N LYS A 627 -24.30 8.29 4.66
CA LYS A 627 -24.08 9.71 4.97
C LYS A 627 -24.58 10.06 6.37
N ASP A 628 -25.52 9.26 6.89
CA ASP A 628 -26.01 9.33 8.25
C ASP A 628 -25.27 8.31 9.11
N ASN A 629 -24.49 8.84 10.07
CA ASN A 629 -23.73 8.11 11.08
C ASN A 629 -24.64 7.39 12.10
N SER A 630 -25.73 6.73 11.70
CA SER A 630 -26.55 5.93 12.62
C SER A 630 -26.38 4.43 12.43
N ASP A 631 -26.13 3.99 11.19
CA ASP A 631 -26.21 2.57 10.83
C ASP A 631 -24.86 1.96 10.41
N SER A 632 -23.76 2.74 10.50
CA SER A 632 -22.41 2.22 10.31
C SER A 632 -21.92 1.55 11.59
N VAL A 633 -21.25 0.40 11.50
CA VAL A 633 -20.60 -0.25 12.66
C VAL A 633 -19.52 0.66 13.29
N PHE A 634 -19.07 1.70 12.56
CA PHE A 634 -18.19 2.75 13.07
C PHE A 634 -18.93 3.92 13.75
N ALA A 635 -20.26 3.96 13.67
CA ALA A 635 -21.12 4.95 14.33
C ALA A 635 -21.56 4.55 15.74
N LEU A 636 -21.52 3.25 16.06
CA LEU A 636 -21.72 2.79 17.42
C LEU A 636 -20.48 3.16 18.23
N GLY A 637 -20.58 4.25 19.00
CA GLY A 637 -19.66 4.49 20.10
C GLY A 637 -19.52 3.23 20.96
N VAL A 638 -18.39 3.09 21.65
CA VAL A 638 -17.91 1.88 22.36
C VAL A 638 -19.01 1.05 23.06
N THR A 639 -20.06 1.69 23.56
CA THR A 639 -21.22 1.07 24.22
C THR A 639 -22.18 0.29 23.30
N GLY A 640 -22.36 0.71 22.05
CA GLY A 640 -23.29 0.07 21.09
C GLY A 640 -22.73 -1.21 20.47
N LEU A 641 -21.43 -1.20 20.16
CA LEU A 641 -20.69 -2.36 19.64
C LEU A 641 -20.70 -3.55 20.62
N ILE A 642 -20.69 -3.26 21.93
CA ILE A 642 -20.73 -4.28 22.98
C ILE A 642 -22.06 -5.04 22.97
N GLY A 643 -23.20 -4.36 22.72
CA GLY A 643 -24.51 -5.00 22.71
C GLY A 643 -24.66 -6.05 21.60
N GLU A 644 -24.23 -5.70 20.39
CA GLU A 644 -24.36 -6.57 19.22
C GLU A 644 -23.32 -7.70 19.19
N ILE A 645 -22.08 -7.44 19.62
CA ILE A 645 -21.04 -8.47 19.75
C ILE A 645 -21.40 -9.50 20.82
N THR A 646 -22.01 -9.06 21.94
CA THR A 646 -22.44 -9.99 23.00
C THR A 646 -23.61 -10.86 22.53
N GLY A 647 -24.52 -10.32 21.72
CA GLY A 647 -25.60 -11.07 21.08
C GLY A 647 -25.08 -12.11 20.08
N MET A 648 -24.20 -11.70 19.16
CA MET A 648 -23.57 -12.62 18.19
C MET A 648 -22.71 -13.69 18.86
N MET A 649 -21.99 -13.38 19.95
CA MET A 649 -21.24 -14.38 20.71
C MET A 649 -22.15 -15.37 21.46
N GLY A 650 -23.34 -14.95 21.88
CA GLY A 650 -24.35 -15.83 22.47
C GLY A 650 -24.85 -16.87 21.47
N ASP A 651 -25.26 -16.40 20.29
CA ASP A 651 -25.76 -17.28 19.21
C ASP A 651 -24.66 -18.21 18.67
N PHE A 652 -23.42 -17.73 18.61
CA PHE A 652 -22.25 -18.51 18.20
C PHE A 652 -21.87 -19.58 19.24
N ARG A 653 -21.94 -19.26 20.54
CA ARG A 653 -21.72 -20.21 21.63
C ARG A 653 -22.76 -21.33 21.61
N ASP A 654 -24.02 -21.00 21.36
CA ASP A 654 -25.10 -21.98 21.28
C ASP A 654 -24.99 -22.87 20.03
N GLN A 655 -24.48 -22.34 18.91
CA GLN A 655 -24.15 -23.15 17.73
C GLN A 655 -22.98 -24.11 17.98
N ILE A 656 -21.89 -23.66 18.61
CA ILE A 656 -20.75 -24.53 18.96
C ILE A 656 -21.17 -25.61 19.96
N TYR A 657 -21.99 -25.27 20.96
CA TYR A 657 -22.52 -26.26 21.91
C TYR A 657 -23.40 -27.32 21.22
N LYS A 658 -24.24 -26.92 20.26
CA LYS A 658 -25.04 -27.87 19.45
C LYS A 658 -24.18 -28.76 18.56
N TYR A 659 -23.11 -28.23 17.96
CA TYR A 659 -22.17 -29.01 17.12
C TYR A 659 -21.29 -29.98 17.94
N SER A 660 -20.94 -29.61 19.17
CA SER A 660 -20.14 -30.43 20.07
C SER A 660 -20.91 -31.62 20.66
N LEU A 661 -22.23 -31.52 20.80
CA LEU A 661 -23.04 -32.55 21.46
C LEU A 661 -23.58 -33.60 20.47
N ASN A 662 -23.71 -33.28 19.19
CA ASN A 662 -24.16 -34.22 18.14
C ASN A 662 -23.37 -33.99 16.84
N PRO A 663 -22.20 -34.64 16.64
CA PRO A 663 -21.51 -34.62 15.36
C PRO A 663 -22.37 -35.36 14.30
N PRO A 664 -22.62 -34.77 13.11
CA PRO A 664 -23.40 -35.44 12.08
C PRO A 664 -22.62 -36.65 11.54
N THR A 665 -23.27 -37.82 11.55
CA THR A 665 -22.78 -39.02 10.86
C THR A 665 -22.92 -38.83 9.35
N LEU A 666 -21.80 -38.99 8.62
CA LEU A 666 -21.78 -39.00 7.15
C LEU A 666 -22.59 -40.20 6.62
N PRO A 667 -23.56 -40.02 5.71
CA PRO A 667 -24.27 -41.14 5.10
C PRO A 667 -23.39 -41.84 4.06
N ILE A 668 -23.49 -43.17 4.05
CA ILE A 668 -22.87 -44.07 3.07
C ILE A 668 -23.52 -43.84 1.70
N ILE A 669 -22.69 -43.75 0.66
CA ILE A 669 -23.06 -43.54 -0.74
C ILE A 669 -24.02 -44.65 -1.21
N GLY A 670 -25.24 -44.26 -1.63
CA GLY A 670 -26.17 -45.15 -2.34
C GLY A 670 -27.64 -45.05 -1.91
N GLN A 671 -28.26 -43.87 -2.00
CA GLN A 671 -29.71 -43.66 -2.16
C GLN A 671 -29.95 -42.15 -2.33
N ILE A 672 -30.25 -41.72 -3.56
CA ILE A 672 -30.67 -40.34 -3.84
C ILE A 672 -32.21 -40.32 -3.79
N PRO A 673 -32.85 -39.54 -2.90
CA PRO A 673 -34.24 -39.18 -3.08
C PRO A 673 -34.32 -38.08 -4.13
N ILE A 674 -35.18 -38.26 -5.13
CA ILE A 674 -35.46 -37.29 -6.18
C ILE A 674 -36.13 -36.04 -5.56
N PRO A 675 -35.73 -34.81 -5.93
CA PRO A 675 -36.38 -33.58 -5.45
C PRO A 675 -37.84 -33.49 -5.89
N GLN A 676 -38.73 -33.15 -4.95
CA GLN A 676 -40.18 -32.98 -5.13
C GLN A 676 -40.62 -31.80 -6.05
N SER A 677 -39.72 -31.23 -6.84
CA SER A 677 -40.03 -30.11 -7.76
C SER A 677 -40.38 -30.56 -9.19
N LEU A 678 -40.69 -31.84 -9.40
CA LEU A 678 -41.09 -32.41 -10.70
C LEU A 678 -42.37 -33.28 -10.61
N ALA A 679 -43.30 -32.94 -9.70
CA ALA A 679 -44.64 -33.53 -9.70
C ALA A 679 -45.60 -32.64 -10.52
N PRO A 680 -46.32 -33.18 -11.53
CA PRO A 680 -47.33 -32.42 -12.27
C PRO A 680 -48.57 -32.18 -11.39
N ASN A 681 -49.11 -30.96 -11.48
CA ASN A 681 -50.40 -30.59 -10.90
C ASN A 681 -51.55 -31.34 -11.60
N GLU A 682 -52.31 -32.13 -10.85
CA GLU A 682 -53.68 -32.50 -11.21
C GLU A 682 -54.68 -31.92 -10.20
N LYS A 683 -55.79 -31.47 -10.77
CA LYS A 683 -56.91 -30.73 -10.15
C LYS A 683 -57.81 -31.65 -9.29
N PRO A 684 -58.68 -31.07 -8.45
CA PRO A 684 -59.38 -31.78 -7.39
C PRO A 684 -60.72 -32.34 -7.88
N GLU A 685 -61.13 -33.50 -7.35
CA GLU A 685 -62.54 -33.89 -7.40
C GLU A 685 -63.01 -34.55 -6.09
N GLU A 686 -64.30 -34.31 -5.89
CA GLU A 686 -65.13 -34.48 -4.71
C GLU A 686 -65.53 -35.93 -4.43
N ASN A 687 -65.84 -36.14 -3.15
CA ASN A 687 -66.89 -36.95 -2.56
C ASN A 687 -67.70 -37.94 -3.44
N ASN A 688 -67.87 -39.09 -2.78
CA ASN A 688 -69.06 -39.94 -2.71
C ASN A 688 -69.30 -40.95 -3.83
N GLU A 689 -69.31 -42.20 -3.37
CA GLU A 689 -70.29 -43.25 -3.69
C GLU A 689 -70.84 -43.25 -5.11
N THR A 690 -70.62 -44.35 -5.84
CA THR A 690 -71.61 -45.43 -5.86
C THR A 690 -71.06 -46.61 -6.67
N ALA A 691 -71.08 -47.76 -6.01
CA ALA A 691 -70.91 -49.07 -6.60
C ALA A 691 -72.05 -49.39 -7.59
N MET A 692 -71.72 -49.89 -8.77
CA MET A 692 -72.30 -51.10 -9.36
C MET A 692 -71.94 -51.19 -10.84
N LYS A 693 -70.90 -51.97 -11.16
CA LYS A 693 -71.06 -53.24 -11.87
C LYS A 693 -69.69 -53.79 -12.26
N LEU A 694 -69.30 -54.83 -11.53
CA LEU A 694 -68.65 -55.98 -12.11
C LEU A 694 -69.51 -56.47 -13.28
N MET A 695 -68.96 -56.47 -14.50
CA MET A 695 -69.11 -57.61 -15.39
C MET A 695 -68.14 -57.53 -16.57
N ASN A 696 -67.46 -58.66 -16.73
CA ASN A 696 -66.95 -59.26 -17.95
C ASN A 696 -65.52 -58.89 -18.39
N ASP A 697 -64.65 -59.79 -17.95
CA ASP A 697 -63.62 -60.41 -18.78
C ASP A 697 -64.05 -60.67 -20.24
N PHE A 698 -63.00 -60.70 -21.05
CA PHE A 698 -62.78 -61.37 -22.34
C PHE A 698 -62.80 -60.51 -23.61
N ILE A 699 -61.56 -60.45 -24.15
CA ILE A 699 -61.02 -59.99 -25.44
C ILE A 699 -60.44 -58.57 -25.42
#